data_AF-A0A3D4BF35-F1
#
_entry.id   AF-A0A3D4BF35-F1
#
_cell.length_a   1.000
_cell.length_b   1.000
_cell.length_c   1.000
_cell.angle_alpha   90.00
_cell.angle_beta   90.00
_cell.angle_gamma   90.00
#
_symmetry.space_group_name_H-M   'P 1'
#
loop_
_entity.id
_entity.type
_entity.pdbx_description
1 polymer ?
#
loop_
_entity_poly.entity_id
_entity_poly.type
_entity_poly.pdbx_seq_one_letter_code
_entity_poly.pdbx_strand_id
1 'polypeptide(L)'
;MVDNSIDEAMAGYAQQILVTINNDGSMVVQDDGRGIPVERHEQLSEQLGRDVSTLEGVMTVLKFGGKFQKGAYQTSGGLHGVGVTVVNFLAEWCEVEVYRDGQIYYQRYERGIPVCELKTTGVTDQRGTMVSFKPDGDIFDTTEFSYDSISHRLRELAFLNRNIRIEFYDEVTGKSNIFEYKGGVTEFVEYLNENKVALHPPVLIRQERDDTLVDIAIQYNDSYQENILTYANNIRTSDGGFHLIGFKTALTRTINIYATKNNLLKHSKVQITGDDAREGLTCVVSVIIPDPQFEGQTKEKLGNSEVRGIVESAVGERLSEFLEENPATAKKIIDKCIQAAISRDAARKARDLTRRKSVLENTTLPGKLADCTLTDRNACEIYLVEGDSAGGTAKAGRDKTFQAILPLWGKPLNVEKARVDKVYDNDKLQPIIAALGVGIGDDFDLSRLRYGRVIIMADADHDGLHIRTLLLTFLFRYMRPLIENGHVMIAQPPLYRVRKGRREDYLKNDRELSEYLLNLSVNKVTLQSATGNGHTFTDDALAVHLRELMDFNEQIDGLNRMGLSVDLIMQLLGDKNKYDEYRGGLKAQAQAEWEAKQAILEALQTDETAEVEASDENGIAEDADAIDGADENGHDEIKNLTPPLEEIFDQAVYDLLLDMYERLKESLTSEMIVKTDKSEKRIEGVNNLIEAVLDVGREGMTISRYKGLAEMDAEELWKTTMDPERRTLVRVI
;
A
#
# COMPACT_ATOMS: atom_id res chain seq x y z
N MET A 1 -10.48 -12.59 11.98
CA MET A 1 -10.34 -12.61 13.45
C MET A 1 -10.77 -11.29 14.06
N VAL A 2 -10.11 -10.19 13.72
CA VAL A 2 -10.42 -8.83 14.22
C VAL A 2 -11.92 -8.49 14.15
N ASP A 3 -12.62 -8.79 13.05
CA ASP A 3 -14.06 -8.52 12.94
C ASP A 3 -14.91 -9.22 14.03
N ASN A 4 -14.49 -10.39 14.54
CA ASN A 4 -15.19 -11.06 15.64
C ASN A 4 -15.01 -10.31 16.97
N SER A 5 -13.79 -9.80 17.21
CA SER A 5 -13.50 -8.96 18.37
C SER A 5 -14.24 -7.62 18.29
N ILE A 6 -14.37 -7.05 17.08
CA ILE A 6 -15.22 -5.88 16.84
C ILE A 6 -16.69 -6.19 17.08
N ASP A 7 -17.20 -7.37 16.72
CA ASP A 7 -18.58 -7.75 17.03
C ASP A 7 -18.82 -7.81 18.57
N GLU A 8 -17.84 -8.22 19.38
CA GLU A 8 -17.90 -8.12 20.85
C GLU A 8 -17.90 -6.67 21.34
N ALA A 9 -17.10 -5.81 20.71
CA ALA A 9 -17.04 -4.39 21.00
C ALA A 9 -18.37 -3.68 20.67
N MET A 10 -18.96 -3.98 19.51
CA MET A 10 -20.28 -3.48 19.10
C MET A 10 -21.39 -3.90 20.05
N ALA A 11 -21.27 -5.10 20.64
CA ALA A 11 -22.20 -5.57 21.66
C ALA A 11 -21.96 -4.91 23.05
N GLY A 12 -20.95 -4.06 23.17
CA GLY A 12 -20.63 -3.30 24.38
C GLY A 12 -19.82 -4.07 25.43
N TYR A 13 -19.21 -5.20 25.06
CA TYR A 13 -18.47 -6.06 25.99
C TYR A 13 -16.95 -5.94 25.89
N ALA A 14 -16.42 -5.45 24.77
CA ALA A 14 -15.00 -5.20 24.56
C ALA A 14 -14.73 -3.71 24.39
N GLN A 15 -13.59 -3.23 24.90
CA GLN A 15 -13.10 -1.87 24.77
C GLN A 15 -11.69 -1.82 24.15
N GLN A 16 -10.94 -2.91 24.24
CA GLN A 16 -9.55 -2.99 23.78
C GLN A 16 -9.34 -4.23 22.90
N ILE A 17 -8.68 -4.01 21.76
CA ILE A 17 -8.26 -5.09 20.86
C ILE A 17 -6.77 -4.92 20.62
N LEU A 18 -6.00 -5.96 20.87
CA LEU A 18 -4.57 -6.04 20.57
C LEU A 18 -4.37 -6.94 19.36
N VAL A 19 -3.58 -6.46 18.39
CA VAL A 19 -3.16 -7.21 17.22
C VAL A 19 -1.64 -7.18 17.18
N THR A 20 -1.00 -8.35 17.06
CA THR A 20 0.46 -8.46 17.01
C THR A 20 0.88 -9.34 15.86
N ILE A 21 1.80 -8.86 15.00
CA ILE A 21 2.57 -9.72 14.09
C ILE A 21 3.83 -10.14 14.83
N ASN A 22 4.05 -11.44 14.94
CA ASN A 22 5.21 -12.00 15.65
C ASN A 22 6.38 -12.24 14.68
N ASN A 23 7.59 -12.30 15.23
CA ASN A 23 8.82 -12.57 14.47
C ASN A 23 8.85 -13.92 13.73
N ASP A 24 8.08 -14.90 14.18
CA ASP A 24 8.00 -16.22 13.55
C ASP A 24 7.01 -16.29 12.36
N GLY A 25 6.43 -15.15 11.97
CA GLY A 25 5.42 -15.01 10.92
C GLY A 25 4.00 -15.36 11.37
N SER A 26 3.76 -15.57 12.67
CA SER A 26 2.41 -15.74 13.23
C SER A 26 1.75 -14.41 13.57
N MET A 27 0.43 -14.43 13.76
CA MET A 27 -0.34 -13.26 14.21
C MET A 27 -1.18 -13.60 15.43
N VAL A 28 -1.22 -12.67 16.38
CA VAL A 28 -2.04 -12.71 17.59
C VAL A 28 -3.15 -11.67 17.46
N VAL A 29 -4.37 -12.07 17.82
CA VAL A 29 -5.49 -11.15 18.03
C VAL A 29 -6.08 -11.43 19.40
N GLN A 30 -6.08 -10.42 20.26
CA GLN A 30 -6.62 -10.49 21.61
C GLN A 30 -7.68 -9.41 21.82
N ASP A 31 -8.77 -9.76 22.50
CA ASP A 31 -9.81 -8.82 22.94
C ASP A 31 -10.14 -9.01 24.42
N ASP A 32 -10.74 -7.99 25.01
CA ASP A 32 -11.26 -7.96 26.39
C ASP A 32 -12.79 -8.25 26.46
N GLY A 33 -13.32 -8.92 25.43
CA GLY A 33 -14.74 -9.26 25.30
C GLY A 33 -15.20 -10.31 26.31
N ARG A 34 -16.34 -10.98 26.04
CA ARG A 34 -16.90 -11.98 26.98
C ARG A 34 -16.09 -13.28 27.08
N GLY A 35 -15.22 -13.56 26.10
CA GLY A 35 -14.57 -14.85 25.93
C GLY A 35 -15.49 -15.88 25.25
N ILE A 36 -14.93 -16.67 24.33
CA ILE A 36 -15.66 -17.76 23.65
C ILE A 36 -16.21 -18.75 24.71
N PRO A 37 -17.47 -19.21 24.61
CA PRO A 37 -17.99 -20.21 25.56
C PRO A 37 -17.16 -21.51 25.54
N VAL A 38 -16.84 -22.04 26.71
CA VAL A 38 -15.97 -23.22 26.91
C VAL A 38 -16.73 -24.44 27.42
N GLU A 39 -18.02 -24.29 27.71
CA GLU A 39 -18.86 -25.32 28.27
C GLU A 39 -19.08 -26.46 27.25
N ARG A 40 -19.31 -27.67 27.75
CA ARG A 40 -19.63 -28.86 26.94
C ARG A 40 -20.85 -28.60 26.07
N HIS A 41 -20.72 -28.80 24.75
CA HIS A 41 -21.83 -28.67 23.82
C HIS A 41 -22.53 -30.01 23.63
N GLU A 42 -23.70 -30.20 24.27
CA GLU A 42 -24.40 -31.50 24.35
C GLU A 42 -24.65 -32.12 22.98
N GLN A 43 -25.27 -31.39 22.06
CA GLN A 43 -25.63 -31.90 20.73
C GLN A 43 -24.42 -32.31 19.89
N LEU A 44 -23.31 -31.56 20.00
CA LEU A 44 -22.10 -31.84 19.23
C LEU A 44 -21.34 -33.02 19.83
N SER A 45 -21.35 -33.13 21.16
CA SER A 45 -20.76 -34.24 21.88
C SER A 45 -21.46 -35.57 21.55
N GLU A 46 -22.80 -35.56 21.47
CA GLU A 46 -23.59 -36.72 21.04
C GLU A 46 -23.31 -37.12 19.59
N GLN A 47 -23.23 -36.13 18.67
CA GLN A 47 -22.95 -36.38 17.25
C GLN A 47 -21.56 -36.98 17.01
N LEU A 48 -20.55 -36.52 17.75
CA LEU A 48 -19.17 -36.98 17.61
C LEU A 48 -18.81 -38.17 18.52
N GLY A 49 -19.71 -38.57 19.42
CA GLY A 49 -19.52 -39.70 20.33
C GLY A 49 -18.41 -39.50 21.37
N ARG A 50 -18.02 -38.24 21.64
CA ARG A 50 -17.04 -37.83 22.65
C ARG A 50 -17.41 -36.47 23.21
N ASP A 51 -16.87 -36.10 24.37
CA ASP A 51 -17.12 -34.77 24.93
C ASP A 51 -16.41 -33.69 24.11
N VAL A 52 -17.16 -32.66 23.70
CA VAL A 52 -16.68 -31.55 22.85
C VAL A 52 -17.14 -30.24 23.47
N SER A 53 -16.20 -29.30 23.64
CA SER A 53 -16.49 -27.95 24.14
C SER A 53 -17.09 -27.07 23.06
N THR A 54 -17.79 -26.00 23.47
CA THR A 54 -18.30 -25.01 22.52
C THR A 54 -17.16 -24.30 21.78
N LEU A 55 -16.02 -24.06 22.44
CA LEU A 55 -14.79 -23.56 21.82
C LEU A 55 -14.34 -24.46 20.68
N GLU A 56 -14.22 -25.77 20.92
CA GLU A 56 -13.80 -26.71 19.89
C GLU A 56 -14.80 -26.77 18.72
N GLY A 57 -16.10 -26.70 19.02
CA GLY A 57 -17.13 -26.58 17.99
C GLY A 57 -16.95 -25.35 17.10
N VAL A 58 -16.69 -24.17 17.69
CA VAL A 58 -16.45 -22.92 16.93
C VAL A 58 -15.20 -23.04 16.06
N MET A 59 -14.16 -23.71 16.55
CA MET A 59 -12.89 -23.86 15.85
C MET A 59 -12.91 -24.94 14.75
N THR A 60 -13.79 -25.93 14.84
CA THR A 60 -13.75 -27.13 13.97
C THR A 60 -14.99 -27.37 13.11
N VAL A 61 -16.13 -26.73 13.43
CA VAL A 61 -17.41 -26.95 12.72
C VAL A 61 -17.81 -25.71 11.94
N LEU A 62 -18.02 -25.86 10.64
CA LEU A 62 -18.50 -24.77 9.78
C LEU A 62 -19.94 -24.40 10.15
N LYS A 63 -20.26 -23.09 10.13
CA LYS A 63 -21.57 -22.55 10.49
C LYS A 63 -21.97 -22.85 11.94
N PHE A 64 -20.98 -22.89 12.83
CA PHE A 64 -21.18 -23.11 14.26
C PHE A 64 -20.92 -21.82 15.04
N GLY A 65 -21.85 -21.42 15.92
CA GLY A 65 -21.67 -20.26 16.80
C GLY A 65 -22.96 -19.58 17.23
N GLY A 66 -22.86 -18.71 18.25
CA GLY A 66 -24.00 -17.99 18.83
C GLY A 66 -24.64 -16.95 17.91
N LYS A 67 -23.99 -16.61 16.78
CA LYS A 67 -24.47 -15.63 15.79
C LYS A 67 -25.77 -16.05 15.06
N PHE A 68 -26.21 -17.30 15.25
CA PHE A 68 -27.46 -17.83 14.67
C PHE A 68 -28.63 -17.89 15.66
N GLN A 69 -28.40 -17.64 16.96
CA GLN A 69 -29.46 -17.61 17.97
C GLN A 69 -29.87 -16.17 18.25
N LYS A 70 -31.18 -15.86 18.16
CA LYS A 70 -31.73 -14.55 18.51
C LYS A 70 -31.42 -14.24 19.99
N GLY A 71 -30.47 -13.34 20.24
CA GLY A 71 -30.16 -12.83 21.58
C GLY A 71 -28.67 -12.69 21.92
N ALA A 72 -27.76 -13.43 21.27
CA ALA A 72 -26.33 -13.37 21.62
C ALA A 72 -25.59 -12.15 21.03
N TYR A 73 -26.00 -11.72 19.82
CA TYR A 73 -25.61 -10.48 19.15
C TYR A 73 -26.85 -9.85 18.50
N GLN A 74 -27.11 -8.56 18.76
CA GLN A 74 -28.23 -7.84 18.13
C GLN A 74 -27.88 -7.33 16.73
N THR A 75 -26.61 -7.00 16.49
CA THR A 75 -26.06 -6.54 15.21
C THR A 75 -24.66 -7.12 15.08
N SER A 76 -24.34 -7.81 13.98
CA SER A 76 -23.00 -8.35 13.72
C SER A 76 -22.67 -8.31 12.23
N GLY A 77 -21.40 -8.13 11.87
CA GLY A 77 -20.95 -8.24 10.48
C GLY A 77 -20.77 -9.70 10.03
N GLY A 78 -20.45 -10.59 10.98
CA GLY A 78 -20.09 -11.99 10.76
C GLY A 78 -21.28 -12.96 10.64
N LEU A 79 -22.11 -12.87 9.61
CA LEU A 79 -23.33 -13.69 9.50
C LEU A 79 -23.18 -15.19 9.18
N HIS A 80 -21.99 -15.65 8.76
CA HIS A 80 -21.87 -17.01 8.24
C HIS A 80 -21.33 -18.04 9.23
N GLY A 81 -20.79 -17.60 10.38
CA GLY A 81 -20.25 -18.52 11.40
C GLY A 81 -19.13 -19.45 10.88
N VAL A 82 -18.32 -18.96 9.93
CA VAL A 82 -17.22 -19.73 9.30
C VAL A 82 -15.85 -19.09 9.51
N GLY A 83 -15.80 -17.82 9.94
CA GLY A 83 -14.59 -17.00 9.86
C GLY A 83 -13.40 -17.59 10.63
N VAL A 84 -13.57 -17.84 11.93
CA VAL A 84 -12.49 -18.39 12.78
C VAL A 84 -12.16 -19.84 12.43
N THR A 85 -13.16 -20.63 12.03
CA THR A 85 -12.97 -22.02 11.57
C THR A 85 -12.10 -22.07 10.31
N VAL A 86 -12.31 -21.16 9.35
CA VAL A 86 -11.47 -21.07 8.14
C VAL A 86 -10.05 -20.64 8.49
N VAL A 87 -9.87 -19.69 9.40
CA VAL A 87 -8.53 -19.31 9.89
C VAL A 87 -7.82 -20.54 10.47
N ASN A 88 -8.52 -21.33 11.30
CA ASN A 88 -7.96 -22.56 11.86
C ASN A 88 -7.59 -23.61 10.79
N PHE A 89 -8.42 -23.77 9.76
CA PHE A 89 -8.19 -24.77 8.70
C PHE A 89 -7.05 -24.39 7.75
N LEU A 90 -6.80 -23.09 7.57
CA LEU A 90 -5.77 -22.57 6.67
C LEU A 90 -4.48 -22.19 7.40
N ALA A 91 -4.38 -22.50 8.70
CA ALA A 91 -3.21 -22.27 9.51
C ALA A 91 -2.41 -23.57 9.70
N GLU A 92 -1.07 -23.45 9.69
CA GLU A 92 -0.17 -24.53 10.09
C GLU A 92 -0.49 -24.96 11.53
N TRP A 93 -0.61 -23.96 12.41
CA TRP A 93 -1.09 -24.12 13.78
C TRP A 93 -1.94 -22.92 14.21
N CYS A 94 -2.86 -23.16 15.13
CA CYS A 94 -3.71 -22.16 15.75
C CYS A 94 -3.88 -22.48 17.25
N GLU A 95 -3.66 -21.50 18.10
CA GLU A 95 -3.79 -21.58 19.55
C GLU A 95 -4.86 -20.60 20.02
N VAL A 96 -5.70 -21.06 20.94
CA VAL A 96 -6.76 -20.23 21.51
C VAL A 96 -6.69 -20.29 23.02
N GLU A 97 -6.58 -19.11 23.63
CA GLU A 97 -6.72 -18.89 25.06
C GLU A 97 -8.00 -18.10 25.33
N VAL A 98 -8.83 -18.62 26.23
CA VAL A 98 -10.06 -17.98 26.67
C VAL A 98 -9.93 -17.63 28.15
N TYR A 99 -10.13 -16.35 28.45
CA TYR A 99 -10.18 -15.82 29.81
C TYR A 99 -11.65 -15.66 30.21
N ARG A 100 -12.17 -16.59 31.02
CA ARG A 100 -13.60 -16.62 31.38
C ARG A 100 -13.82 -17.33 32.71
N ASP A 101 -14.80 -16.86 33.47
CA ASP A 101 -15.19 -17.43 34.78
C ASP A 101 -14.01 -17.56 35.78
N GLY A 102 -13.07 -16.60 35.74
CA GLY A 102 -11.90 -16.57 36.62
C GLY A 102 -10.77 -17.54 36.23
N GLN A 103 -10.87 -18.19 35.08
CA GLN A 103 -9.97 -19.25 34.62
C GLN A 103 -9.41 -18.95 33.22
N ILE A 104 -8.23 -19.51 32.95
CA ILE A 104 -7.61 -19.51 31.62
C ILE A 104 -7.81 -20.90 31.02
N TYR A 105 -8.47 -20.95 29.87
CA TYR A 105 -8.65 -22.17 29.08
C TYR A 105 -7.80 -22.11 27.82
N TYR A 106 -7.09 -23.19 27.51
CA TYR A 106 -6.20 -23.28 26.36
C TYR A 106 -6.53 -24.49 25.49
N GLN A 107 -6.52 -24.30 24.17
CA GLN A 107 -6.59 -25.37 23.19
C GLN A 107 -5.75 -25.04 21.95
N ARG A 108 -5.06 -26.04 21.40
CA ARG A 108 -4.22 -25.94 20.20
C ARG A 108 -4.75 -26.83 19.08
N TYR A 109 -4.58 -26.34 17.86
CA TYR A 109 -4.98 -26.98 16.62
C TYR A 109 -3.81 -26.96 15.63
N GLU A 110 -3.73 -27.99 14.79
CA GLU A 110 -2.82 -28.05 13.65
C GLU A 110 -3.63 -28.38 12.42
N ARG A 111 -3.62 -27.49 11.40
CA ARG A 111 -4.41 -27.63 10.17
C ARG A 111 -5.88 -27.96 10.43
N GLY A 112 -6.49 -27.26 11.40
CA GLY A 112 -7.88 -27.45 11.79
C GLY A 112 -8.17 -28.60 12.75
N ILE A 113 -7.18 -29.45 13.07
CA ILE A 113 -7.37 -30.64 13.91
C ILE A 113 -6.93 -30.32 15.35
N PRO A 114 -7.78 -30.55 16.38
CA PRO A 114 -7.38 -30.35 17.76
C PRO A 114 -6.29 -31.34 18.16
N VAL A 115 -5.14 -30.83 18.65
CA VAL A 115 -4.00 -31.67 19.09
C VAL A 115 -3.98 -31.90 20.60
N CYS A 116 -4.85 -31.20 21.33
CA CYS A 116 -5.06 -31.41 22.75
C CYS A 116 -6.54 -31.22 23.14
N GLU A 117 -6.94 -31.86 24.23
CA GLU A 117 -8.20 -31.55 24.91
C GLU A 117 -8.13 -30.14 25.52
N LEU A 118 -9.29 -29.53 25.78
CA LEU A 118 -9.37 -28.24 26.45
C LEU A 118 -8.75 -28.31 27.85
N LYS A 119 -7.70 -27.52 28.09
CA LYS A 119 -6.99 -27.48 29.37
C LYS A 119 -7.31 -26.21 30.13
N THR A 120 -7.44 -26.31 31.44
CA THR A 120 -7.37 -25.14 32.34
C THR A 120 -5.90 -24.92 32.71
N THR A 121 -5.32 -23.81 32.27
CA THR A 121 -3.87 -23.53 32.43
C THR A 121 -3.55 -22.60 33.59
N GLY A 122 -4.54 -21.87 34.12
CA GLY A 122 -4.36 -20.97 35.26
C GLY A 122 -5.63 -20.28 35.71
N VAL A 123 -5.50 -19.44 36.73
CA VAL A 123 -6.52 -18.50 37.21
C VAL A 123 -6.23 -17.11 36.65
N THR A 124 -7.26 -16.31 36.42
CA THR A 124 -7.13 -14.95 35.89
C THR A 124 -8.25 -14.05 36.38
N ASP A 125 -7.96 -12.76 36.56
CA ASP A 125 -8.97 -11.72 36.78
C ASP A 125 -9.41 -11.04 35.46
N GLN A 126 -8.77 -11.41 34.34
CA GLN A 126 -9.05 -10.88 33.01
C GLN A 126 -10.22 -11.63 32.36
N ARG A 127 -10.81 -11.00 31.34
CA ARG A 127 -11.83 -11.60 30.48
C ARG A 127 -11.47 -11.36 29.03
N GLY A 128 -11.84 -12.28 28.14
CA GLY A 128 -11.62 -12.11 26.71
C GLY A 128 -11.17 -13.37 26.00
N THR A 129 -10.66 -13.20 24.79
CA THR A 129 -10.09 -14.28 23.98
C THR A 129 -8.79 -13.80 23.35
N MET A 130 -7.77 -14.65 23.37
CA MET A 130 -6.55 -14.50 22.61
C MET A 130 -6.44 -15.65 21.61
N VAL A 131 -6.26 -15.31 20.33
CA VAL A 131 -6.06 -16.28 19.26
C VAL A 131 -4.75 -15.99 18.56
N SER A 132 -3.86 -16.97 18.55
CA SER A 132 -2.56 -16.92 17.89
C SER A 132 -2.55 -17.94 16.76
N PHE A 133 -2.14 -17.56 15.55
CA PHE A 133 -2.10 -18.50 14.43
C PHE A 133 -0.99 -18.18 13.44
N LYS A 134 -0.49 -19.23 12.78
CA LYS A 134 0.50 -19.12 11.70
C LYS A 134 -0.09 -19.61 10.38
N PRO A 135 -0.13 -18.78 9.31
CA PRO A 135 -0.62 -19.22 8.00
C PRO A 135 0.17 -20.42 7.46
N ASP A 136 -0.51 -21.34 6.78
CA ASP A 136 0.13 -22.52 6.19
C ASP A 136 0.83 -22.19 4.85
N GLY A 137 2.15 -22.34 4.82
CA GLY A 137 2.97 -22.12 3.61
C GLY A 137 2.75 -23.14 2.49
N ASP A 138 2.11 -24.28 2.77
CA ASP A 138 1.70 -25.22 1.72
C ASP A 138 0.43 -24.73 0.97
N ILE A 139 -0.32 -23.78 1.56
CA ILE A 139 -1.57 -23.25 1.02
C ILE A 139 -1.38 -21.85 0.42
N PHE A 140 -0.61 -20.99 1.09
CA PHE A 140 -0.38 -19.60 0.67
C PHE A 140 1.01 -19.42 0.06
N ASP A 141 1.07 -18.80 -1.12
CA ASP A 141 2.34 -18.41 -1.77
C ASP A 141 3.11 -17.34 -0.97
N THR A 142 2.43 -16.61 -0.07
CA THR A 142 3.01 -15.58 0.78
C THR A 142 2.36 -15.65 2.16
N THR A 143 3.18 -15.89 3.18
CA THR A 143 2.75 -15.99 4.58
C THR A 143 3.09 -14.73 5.38
N GLU A 144 3.82 -13.79 4.79
CA GLU A 144 4.19 -12.52 5.41
C GLU A 144 3.00 -11.55 5.46
N PHE A 145 2.73 -10.99 6.64
CA PHE A 145 1.68 -10.01 6.83
C PHE A 145 2.17 -8.60 6.47
N SER A 146 1.39 -7.87 5.67
CA SER A 146 1.68 -6.46 5.36
C SER A 146 1.21 -5.54 6.48
N TYR A 147 2.16 -4.93 7.20
CA TYR A 147 1.88 -3.93 8.25
C TYR A 147 0.94 -2.83 7.74
N ASP A 148 1.28 -2.21 6.60
CA ASP A 148 0.53 -1.06 6.10
C ASP A 148 -0.92 -1.42 5.74
N SER A 149 -1.14 -2.62 5.18
CA SER A 149 -2.47 -3.09 4.83
C SER A 149 -3.34 -3.34 6.07
N ILE A 150 -2.76 -3.96 7.11
CA ILE A 150 -3.45 -4.25 8.37
C ILE A 150 -3.68 -2.95 9.15
N SER A 151 -2.66 -2.12 9.30
CA SER A 151 -2.71 -0.80 9.95
C SER A 151 -3.81 0.08 9.34
N HIS A 152 -3.90 0.12 8.01
CA HIS A 152 -4.98 0.82 7.32
C HIS A 152 -6.35 0.26 7.71
N ARG A 153 -6.54 -1.07 7.68
CA ARG A 153 -7.83 -1.70 8.03
C ARG A 153 -8.22 -1.50 9.50
N LEU A 154 -7.27 -1.62 10.43
CA LEU A 154 -7.51 -1.41 11.86
C LEU A 154 -7.89 0.05 12.15
N ARG A 155 -7.26 1.00 11.47
CA ARG A 155 -7.63 2.41 11.55
C ARG A 155 -9.06 2.67 11.08
N GLU A 156 -9.46 2.11 9.93
CA GLU A 156 -10.86 2.20 9.47
C GLU A 156 -11.84 1.67 10.52
N LEU A 157 -11.54 0.52 11.12
CA LEU A 157 -12.38 -0.09 12.16
C LEU A 157 -12.48 0.78 13.41
N ALA A 158 -11.37 1.38 13.85
CA ALA A 158 -11.36 2.30 14.99
C ALA A 158 -12.20 3.57 14.72
N PHE A 159 -12.18 4.10 13.48
CA PHE A 159 -13.05 5.21 13.12
C PHE A 159 -14.53 4.83 13.12
N LEU A 160 -14.87 3.61 12.67
CA LEU A 160 -16.26 3.16 12.63
C LEU A 160 -16.82 2.83 14.02
N ASN A 161 -15.95 2.49 14.98
CA ASN A 161 -16.32 2.08 16.33
C ASN A 161 -15.78 3.07 17.36
N ARG A 162 -16.62 4.02 17.76
CA ARG A 162 -16.25 5.09 18.71
C ARG A 162 -15.78 4.51 20.04
N ASN A 163 -14.70 5.08 20.57
CA ASN A 163 -14.12 4.72 21.88
C ASN A 163 -13.62 3.27 21.99
N ILE A 164 -13.35 2.60 20.85
CA ILE A 164 -12.65 1.31 20.87
C ILE A 164 -11.17 1.58 20.63
N ARG A 165 -10.33 1.08 21.54
CA ARG A 165 -8.87 1.18 21.45
C ARG A 165 -8.33 -0.05 20.73
N ILE A 166 -7.73 0.15 19.56
CA ILE A 166 -7.06 -0.90 18.82
C ILE A 166 -5.56 -0.65 18.86
N GLU A 167 -4.81 -1.56 19.45
CA GLU A 167 -3.35 -1.53 19.49
C GLU A 167 -2.82 -2.51 18.45
N PHE A 168 -1.96 -2.02 17.57
CA PHE A 168 -1.33 -2.83 16.55
C PHE A 168 0.18 -2.76 16.71
N TYR A 169 0.82 -3.91 16.85
CA TYR A 169 2.26 -4.04 16.97
C TYR A 169 2.78 -5.04 15.95
N ASP A 170 3.90 -4.73 15.34
CA ASP A 170 4.61 -5.63 14.45
C ASP A 170 6.02 -5.82 14.99
N GLU A 171 6.27 -7.01 15.54
CA GLU A 171 7.57 -7.36 16.09
C GLU A 171 8.66 -7.42 15.02
N VAL A 172 8.30 -7.74 13.76
CA VAL A 172 9.24 -7.88 12.65
C VAL A 172 9.83 -6.54 12.26
N THR A 173 8.98 -5.51 12.21
CA THR A 173 9.40 -4.15 11.82
C THR A 173 9.58 -3.20 12.99
N GLY A 174 9.19 -3.61 14.21
CA GLY A 174 9.13 -2.80 15.42
C GLY A 174 8.05 -1.71 15.43
N LYS A 175 7.32 -1.55 14.32
CA LYS A 175 6.28 -0.53 14.18
C LYS A 175 5.12 -0.81 15.14
N SER A 176 4.63 0.25 15.77
CA SER A 176 3.40 0.22 16.57
C SER A 176 2.49 1.38 16.22
N ASN A 177 1.19 1.13 16.31
CA ASN A 177 0.16 2.16 16.23
C ASN A 177 -0.95 1.87 17.23
N ILE A 178 -1.46 2.95 17.84
CA ILE A 178 -2.66 2.91 18.67
C ILE A 178 -3.73 3.71 17.93
N PHE A 179 -4.88 3.09 17.70
CA PHE A 179 -6.04 3.71 17.06
C PHE A 179 -7.17 3.83 18.08
N GLU A 180 -7.53 5.06 18.41
CA GLU A 180 -8.68 5.36 19.27
C GLU A 180 -9.28 6.69 18.83
N TYR A 181 -10.53 6.66 18.37
CA TYR A 181 -11.19 7.82 17.78
C TYR A 181 -12.56 8.05 18.42
N LYS A 182 -12.82 9.27 18.90
CA LYS A 182 -14.06 9.61 19.63
C LYS A 182 -15.13 10.19 18.71
N GLY A 183 -14.72 10.95 17.71
CA GLY A 183 -15.57 11.57 16.70
C GLY A 183 -16.07 10.62 15.61
N GLY A 184 -15.53 9.41 15.55
CA GLY A 184 -15.99 8.33 14.67
C GLY A 184 -15.89 8.69 13.18
N VAL A 185 -16.99 8.53 12.43
CA VAL A 185 -17.04 8.85 10.99
C VAL A 185 -16.68 10.30 10.65
N THR A 186 -16.84 11.24 11.59
CA THR A 186 -16.43 12.64 11.41
C THR A 186 -14.92 12.77 11.30
N GLU A 187 -14.17 12.22 12.27
CA GLU A 187 -12.70 12.21 12.25
C GLU A 187 -12.17 11.38 11.07
N PHE A 188 -12.92 10.35 10.65
CA PHE A 188 -12.56 9.58 9.45
C PHE A 188 -12.57 10.45 8.19
N VAL A 189 -13.59 11.29 8.01
CA VAL A 189 -13.65 12.20 6.86
C VAL A 189 -12.57 13.27 6.93
N GLU A 190 -12.22 13.75 8.12
CA GLU A 190 -11.10 14.68 8.32
C GLU A 190 -9.77 14.03 7.93
N TYR A 191 -9.52 12.81 8.41
CA TYR A 191 -8.36 12.00 8.03
C TYR A 191 -8.25 11.83 6.50
N LEU A 192 -9.36 11.51 5.82
CA LEU A 192 -9.41 11.38 4.36
C LEU A 192 -9.20 12.70 3.60
N ASN A 193 -9.25 13.83 4.29
CA ASN A 193 -9.06 15.17 3.76
C ASN A 193 -7.79 15.87 4.26
N GLU A 194 -6.93 15.24 5.07
CA GLU A 194 -5.69 15.84 5.61
C GLU A 194 -4.83 16.51 4.51
N ASN A 195 -4.73 15.87 3.35
CA ASN A 195 -3.95 16.35 2.22
C ASN A 195 -4.75 17.22 1.22
N LYS A 196 -5.92 17.75 1.62
CA LYS A 196 -6.83 18.52 0.76
C LYS A 196 -7.30 19.79 1.47
N VAL A 197 -7.73 20.80 0.70
CA VAL A 197 -8.26 22.03 1.31
C VAL A 197 -9.76 21.85 1.56
N ALA A 198 -10.13 21.59 2.81
CA ALA A 198 -11.53 21.49 3.22
C ALA A 198 -12.25 22.85 3.10
N LEU A 199 -13.45 22.86 2.50
CA LEU A 199 -14.24 24.08 2.31
C LEU A 199 -15.02 24.48 3.59
N HIS A 200 -15.32 23.50 4.43
CA HIS A 200 -16.09 23.62 5.67
C HIS A 200 -15.77 22.46 6.65
N PRO A 201 -16.12 22.59 7.94
CA PRO A 201 -16.05 21.48 8.90
C PRO A 201 -16.97 20.31 8.50
N PRO A 202 -16.69 19.06 8.87
CA PRO A 202 -17.52 17.93 8.49
C PRO A 202 -18.94 18.03 9.03
N VAL A 203 -19.90 17.52 8.26
CA VAL A 203 -21.31 17.48 8.62
C VAL A 203 -21.67 16.05 9.00
N LEU A 204 -22.14 15.86 10.23
CA LEU A 204 -22.59 14.57 10.75
C LEU A 204 -24.10 14.40 10.53
N ILE A 205 -24.49 13.30 9.90
CA ILE A 205 -25.85 12.83 9.71
C ILE A 205 -25.97 11.51 10.46
N ARG A 206 -26.50 11.57 11.68
CA ARG A 206 -26.72 10.40 12.53
C ARG A 206 -28.18 10.26 12.92
N GLN A 207 -28.78 9.12 12.63
CA GLN A 207 -30.18 8.83 12.96
C GLN A 207 -30.40 7.32 13.10
N GLU A 208 -31.14 6.94 14.13
CA GLU A 208 -31.61 5.57 14.32
C GLU A 208 -33.08 5.49 13.93
N ARG A 209 -33.43 4.49 13.11
CA ARG A 209 -34.79 4.27 12.62
C ARG A 209 -34.97 2.82 12.22
N ASP A 210 -36.09 2.22 12.62
CA ASP A 210 -36.44 0.82 12.28
C ASP A 210 -35.28 -0.16 12.58
N ASP A 211 -34.71 -0.07 13.79
CA ASP A 211 -33.54 -0.82 14.27
C ASP A 211 -32.28 -0.70 13.39
N THR A 212 -32.25 0.31 12.51
CA THR A 212 -31.12 0.66 11.65
C THR A 212 -30.49 1.96 12.13
N LEU A 213 -29.21 1.92 12.47
CA LEU A 213 -28.43 3.13 12.74
C LEU A 213 -27.75 3.59 11.45
N VAL A 214 -28.07 4.81 11.03
CA VAL A 214 -27.38 5.52 9.95
C VAL A 214 -26.39 6.48 10.59
N ASP A 215 -25.11 6.34 10.27
CA ASP A 215 -24.02 7.23 10.73
C ASP A 215 -23.17 7.64 9.51
N ILE A 216 -23.40 8.88 9.04
CA ILE A 216 -22.81 9.40 7.81
C ILE A 216 -22.09 10.70 8.12
N ALA A 217 -20.87 10.86 7.61
CA ALA A 217 -20.16 12.15 7.63
C ALA A 217 -19.87 12.61 6.21
N ILE A 218 -20.06 13.91 5.94
CA ILE A 218 -19.74 14.53 4.66
C ILE A 218 -18.86 15.78 4.82
N GLN A 219 -17.92 15.97 3.90
CA GLN A 219 -17.12 17.19 3.84
C GLN A 219 -16.70 17.47 2.39
N TYR A 220 -16.97 18.68 1.90
CA TYR A 220 -16.47 19.12 0.60
C TYR A 220 -15.07 19.72 0.71
N ASN A 221 -14.26 19.44 -0.29
CA ASN A 221 -12.92 19.99 -0.47
C ASN A 221 -12.79 20.67 -1.84
N ASP A 222 -11.63 21.24 -2.10
CA ASP A 222 -11.30 21.96 -3.34
C ASP A 222 -11.03 21.04 -4.55
N SER A 223 -10.92 19.73 -4.34
CA SER A 223 -10.68 18.75 -5.40
C SER A 223 -11.88 18.57 -6.33
N TYR A 224 -11.66 17.84 -7.43
CA TYR A 224 -12.69 17.55 -8.44
C TYR A 224 -13.22 16.12 -8.34
N GLN A 225 -12.90 15.40 -7.27
CA GLN A 225 -13.17 13.98 -7.17
C GLN A 225 -14.16 13.69 -6.05
N GLU A 226 -15.06 12.73 -6.27
CA GLU A 226 -15.83 12.13 -5.18
C GLU A 226 -14.99 11.03 -4.51
N ASN A 227 -14.97 11.01 -3.18
CA ASN A 227 -14.44 9.92 -2.37
C ASN A 227 -15.53 9.47 -1.41
N ILE A 228 -16.26 8.42 -1.76
CA ILE A 228 -17.38 7.91 -0.95
C ILE A 228 -17.03 6.50 -0.50
N LEU A 229 -16.72 6.34 0.78
CA LEU A 229 -16.54 5.04 1.41
C LEU A 229 -17.86 4.59 2.02
N THR A 230 -18.23 3.33 1.82
CA THR A 230 -19.49 2.79 2.34
C THR A 230 -19.27 1.52 3.14
N TYR A 231 -20.03 1.39 4.23
CA TYR A 231 -19.93 0.32 5.21
C TYR A 231 -21.32 -0.15 5.64
N ALA A 232 -21.45 -1.46 5.84
CA ALA A 232 -22.59 -2.08 6.49
C ALA A 232 -22.08 -3.03 7.58
N ASN A 233 -22.45 -2.79 8.84
CA ASN A 233 -21.95 -3.52 10.01
C ASN A 233 -20.41 -3.64 10.01
N ASN A 234 -19.71 -2.51 9.83
CA ASN A 234 -18.23 -2.40 9.75
C ASN A 234 -17.56 -3.10 8.55
N ILE A 235 -18.34 -3.75 7.67
CA ILE A 235 -17.85 -4.36 6.44
C ILE A 235 -17.89 -3.35 5.32
N ARG A 236 -16.76 -3.19 4.62
CA ARG A 236 -16.66 -2.29 3.48
C ARG A 236 -17.43 -2.84 2.29
N THR A 237 -18.37 -2.06 1.78
CA THR A 237 -19.12 -2.38 0.55
C THR A 237 -18.51 -1.62 -0.63
N SER A 238 -17.49 -2.20 -1.28
CA SER A 238 -16.76 -1.56 -2.39
C SER A 238 -17.65 -1.21 -3.58
N ASP A 239 -18.67 -2.03 -3.85
CA ASP A 239 -19.65 -1.84 -4.93
C ASP A 239 -20.88 -1.06 -4.46
N GLY A 240 -20.89 -0.62 -3.20
CA GLY A 240 -21.96 0.15 -2.59
C GLY A 240 -23.19 -0.71 -2.26
N GLY A 241 -24.35 -0.31 -2.74
CA GLY A 241 -25.62 -0.98 -2.42
C GLY A 241 -26.77 0.00 -2.20
N PHE A 242 -27.85 -0.48 -1.60
CA PHE A 242 -29.06 0.31 -1.39
C PHE A 242 -28.85 1.53 -0.47
N HIS A 243 -27.98 1.44 0.53
CA HIS A 243 -27.56 2.57 1.37
C HIS A 243 -26.87 3.66 0.55
N LEU A 244 -25.93 3.30 -0.34
CA LEU A 244 -25.26 4.27 -1.21
C LEU A 244 -26.24 4.94 -2.19
N ILE A 245 -27.14 4.15 -2.80
CA ILE A 245 -28.16 4.68 -3.71
C ILE A 245 -29.06 5.68 -2.98
N GLY A 246 -29.47 5.34 -1.75
CA GLY A 246 -30.29 6.22 -0.94
C GLY A 246 -29.57 7.52 -0.58
N PHE A 247 -28.31 7.43 -0.14
CA PHE A 247 -27.47 8.59 0.12
C PHE A 247 -27.34 9.50 -1.12
N LYS A 248 -26.94 8.96 -2.27
CA LYS A 248 -26.75 9.73 -3.52
C LYS A 248 -28.04 10.44 -3.93
N THR A 249 -29.17 9.74 -3.87
CA THR A 249 -30.49 10.29 -4.23
C THR A 249 -30.90 11.44 -3.30
N ALA A 250 -30.77 11.25 -1.99
CA ALA A 250 -31.16 12.25 -1.01
C ALA A 250 -30.25 13.49 -1.02
N LEU A 251 -28.94 13.30 -1.18
CA LEU A 251 -27.98 14.41 -1.29
C LEU A 251 -28.34 15.33 -2.47
N THR A 252 -28.47 14.77 -3.67
CA THR A 252 -28.78 15.55 -4.89
C THR A 252 -30.12 16.25 -4.79
N ARG A 253 -31.15 15.57 -4.25
CA ARG A 253 -32.48 16.16 -4.06
C ARG A 253 -32.43 17.34 -3.08
N THR A 254 -31.77 17.17 -1.94
CA THR A 254 -31.71 18.17 -0.86
C THR A 254 -30.96 19.42 -1.30
N ILE A 255 -29.82 19.26 -1.97
CA ILE A 255 -29.05 20.37 -2.54
C ILE A 255 -29.89 21.16 -3.55
N ASN A 256 -30.58 20.48 -4.48
CA ASN A 256 -31.42 21.14 -5.48
C ASN A 256 -32.62 21.89 -4.86
N ILE A 257 -33.29 21.30 -3.86
CA ILE A 257 -34.39 21.94 -3.13
C ILE A 257 -33.90 23.23 -2.46
N TYR A 258 -32.80 23.16 -1.72
CA TYR A 258 -32.25 24.32 -1.02
C TYR A 258 -31.79 25.42 -2.00
N ALA A 259 -31.08 25.04 -3.06
CA ALA A 259 -30.58 25.99 -4.07
C ALA A 259 -31.73 26.72 -4.80
N THR A 260 -32.84 26.03 -5.05
CA THR A 260 -34.04 26.60 -5.67
C THR A 260 -34.79 27.51 -4.70
N LYS A 261 -35.03 27.05 -3.46
CA LYS A 261 -35.71 27.80 -2.39
C LYS A 261 -35.01 29.13 -2.11
N ASN A 262 -33.68 29.12 -2.09
CA ASN A 262 -32.85 30.30 -1.81
C ASN A 262 -32.42 31.09 -3.06
N ASN A 263 -32.98 30.77 -4.24
CA ASN A 263 -32.72 31.47 -5.51
C ASN A 263 -31.24 31.51 -5.96
N LEU A 264 -30.42 30.55 -5.54
CA LEU A 264 -28.96 30.51 -5.81
C LEU A 264 -28.62 30.15 -7.27
N LEU A 265 -29.57 29.58 -8.03
CA LEU A 265 -29.39 29.15 -9.42
C LEU A 265 -29.70 30.22 -10.48
N LYS A 266 -30.19 31.41 -10.08
CA LYS A 266 -30.74 32.41 -11.02
C LYS A 266 -29.73 32.90 -12.07
N HIS A 267 -28.45 32.95 -11.76
CA HIS A 267 -27.43 33.54 -12.63
C HIS A 267 -26.70 32.52 -13.51
N SER A 268 -26.77 31.22 -13.18
CA SER A 268 -25.93 30.20 -13.81
C SER A 268 -26.60 29.47 -14.98
N LYS A 269 -27.94 29.47 -15.07
CA LYS A 269 -28.73 28.74 -16.12
C LYS A 269 -28.36 27.25 -16.27
N VAL A 270 -27.77 26.64 -15.25
CA VAL A 270 -27.42 25.22 -15.22
C VAL A 270 -28.27 24.47 -14.20
N GLN A 271 -28.54 23.20 -14.46
CA GLN A 271 -29.13 22.28 -13.49
C GLN A 271 -28.00 21.47 -12.85
N ILE A 272 -28.05 21.34 -11.52
CA ILE A 272 -27.10 20.53 -10.75
C ILE A 272 -27.54 19.07 -10.87
N THR A 273 -26.74 18.25 -11.53
CA THR A 273 -26.96 16.80 -11.60
C THR A 273 -26.42 16.10 -10.36
N GLY A 274 -26.60 14.78 -10.29
CA GLY A 274 -26.05 13.99 -9.18
C GLY A 274 -24.52 14.05 -9.11
N ASP A 275 -23.85 14.02 -10.25
CA ASP A 275 -22.39 14.05 -10.33
C ASP A 275 -21.85 15.42 -9.92
N ASP A 276 -22.51 16.50 -10.36
CA ASP A 276 -22.18 17.87 -9.95
C ASP A 276 -22.28 18.05 -8.43
N ALA A 277 -23.30 17.41 -7.82
CA ALA A 277 -23.51 17.47 -6.38
C ALA A 277 -22.45 16.71 -5.57
N ARG A 278 -21.70 15.79 -6.18
CA ARG A 278 -20.69 14.96 -5.49
C ARG A 278 -19.26 15.34 -5.85
N GLU A 279 -19.05 16.28 -6.77
CA GLU A 279 -17.71 16.76 -7.11
C GLU A 279 -17.01 17.38 -5.89
N GLY A 280 -15.85 16.84 -5.53
CA GLY A 280 -15.07 17.29 -4.36
C GLY A 280 -15.65 16.85 -3.02
N LEU A 281 -16.62 15.94 -3.01
CA LEU A 281 -17.21 15.38 -1.80
C LEU A 281 -16.35 14.24 -1.26
N THR A 282 -15.93 14.33 0.00
CA THR A 282 -15.47 13.18 0.78
C THR A 282 -16.56 12.78 1.77
N CYS A 283 -16.90 11.49 1.78
CA CYS A 283 -18.03 10.97 2.55
C CYS A 283 -17.73 9.56 3.07
N VAL A 284 -18.14 9.31 4.30
CA VAL A 284 -18.21 7.96 4.89
C VAL A 284 -19.67 7.67 5.18
N VAL A 285 -20.23 6.62 4.55
CA VAL A 285 -21.60 6.14 4.76
C VAL A 285 -21.56 4.84 5.54
N SER A 286 -21.85 4.86 6.84
CA SER A 286 -21.95 3.67 7.67
C SER A 286 -23.41 3.38 8.04
N VAL A 287 -23.85 2.14 7.85
CA VAL A 287 -25.13 1.65 8.35
C VAL A 287 -24.91 0.44 9.25
N ILE A 288 -25.61 0.40 10.38
CA ILE A 288 -25.67 -0.77 11.25
C ILE A 288 -27.10 -1.31 11.20
N ILE A 289 -27.25 -2.56 10.76
CA ILE A 289 -28.52 -3.24 10.55
C ILE A 289 -28.56 -4.63 11.21
N PRO A 290 -29.73 -5.11 11.66
CA PRO A 290 -29.83 -6.39 12.35
C PRO A 290 -29.52 -7.60 11.47
N ASP A 291 -29.99 -7.61 10.22
CA ASP A 291 -29.85 -8.74 9.28
C ASP A 291 -29.34 -8.27 7.90
N PRO A 292 -28.02 -8.03 7.76
CA PRO A 292 -27.46 -7.56 6.50
C PRO A 292 -27.46 -8.66 5.43
N GLN A 293 -28.07 -8.38 4.28
CA GLN A 293 -28.04 -9.23 3.10
C GLN A 293 -27.06 -8.64 2.09
N PHE A 294 -26.07 -9.43 1.68
CA PHE A 294 -25.09 -9.02 0.68
C PHE A 294 -25.28 -9.77 -0.64
N GLU A 295 -24.99 -9.10 -1.74
CA GLU A 295 -24.86 -9.75 -3.05
C GLU A 295 -23.48 -10.42 -3.14
N GLY A 296 -23.46 -11.74 -3.38
CA GLY A 296 -22.21 -12.49 -3.50
C GLY A 296 -21.50 -12.79 -2.18
N GLN A 297 -20.47 -13.63 -2.24
CA GLN A 297 -19.70 -14.07 -1.07
C GLN A 297 -18.70 -13.02 -0.57
N THR A 298 -18.23 -12.16 -1.46
CA THR A 298 -17.23 -11.11 -1.18
C THR A 298 -17.82 -9.94 -0.36
N LYS A 299 -19.14 -9.92 -0.15
CA LYS A 299 -19.89 -8.88 0.59
C LYS A 299 -19.67 -7.46 0.07
N GLU A 300 -19.39 -7.33 -1.21
CA GLU A 300 -19.04 -6.05 -1.84
C GLU A 300 -20.24 -5.11 -1.97
N LYS A 301 -21.46 -5.64 -1.97
CA LYS A 301 -22.69 -4.87 -2.20
C LYS A 301 -23.83 -5.24 -1.25
N LEU A 302 -24.45 -4.22 -0.65
CA LEU A 302 -25.60 -4.39 0.25
C LEU A 302 -26.92 -4.53 -0.54
N GLY A 303 -27.66 -5.60 -0.26
CA GLY A 303 -28.91 -6.01 -0.91
C GLY A 303 -30.21 -5.67 -0.18
N ASN A 304 -30.16 -5.16 1.06
CA ASN A 304 -31.35 -4.74 1.81
C ASN A 304 -32.05 -3.52 1.18
N SER A 305 -33.15 -3.76 0.46
CA SER A 305 -33.87 -2.70 -0.27
C SER A 305 -34.50 -1.63 0.63
N GLU A 306 -34.90 -2.01 1.84
CA GLU A 306 -35.52 -1.17 2.87
C GLU A 306 -34.55 -0.11 3.41
N VAL A 307 -33.25 -0.43 3.47
CA VAL A 307 -32.20 0.49 3.95
C VAL A 307 -32.12 1.73 3.06
N ARG A 308 -32.45 1.61 1.76
CA ARG A 308 -32.51 2.76 0.85
C ARG A 308 -33.44 3.85 1.39
N GLY A 309 -34.67 3.48 1.74
CA GLY A 309 -35.68 4.44 2.21
C GLY A 309 -35.29 5.08 3.54
N ILE A 310 -34.69 4.29 4.44
CA ILE A 310 -34.21 4.75 5.74
C ILE A 310 -33.11 5.80 5.56
N VAL A 311 -32.08 5.49 4.75
CA VAL A 311 -30.97 6.42 4.47
C VAL A 311 -31.47 7.67 3.72
N GLU A 312 -32.38 7.52 2.74
CA GLU A 312 -32.95 8.66 2.01
C GLU A 312 -33.66 9.66 2.93
N SER A 313 -34.41 9.15 3.90
CA SER A 313 -35.11 9.98 4.90
C SER A 313 -34.11 10.66 5.81
N ALA A 314 -33.15 9.89 6.37
CA ALA A 314 -32.20 10.40 7.34
C ALA A 314 -31.31 11.52 6.77
N VAL A 315 -30.77 11.29 5.57
CA VAL A 315 -29.97 12.29 4.86
C VAL A 315 -30.85 13.49 4.49
N GLY A 316 -32.06 13.27 3.98
CA GLY A 316 -32.95 14.37 3.58
C GLY A 316 -33.32 15.28 4.74
N GLU A 317 -33.69 14.73 5.88
CA GLU A 317 -34.09 15.47 7.09
C GLU A 317 -32.91 16.23 7.68
N ARG A 318 -31.83 15.52 8.06
CA ARG A 318 -30.69 16.10 8.77
C ARG A 318 -29.87 17.06 7.93
N LEU A 319 -29.68 16.75 6.64
CA LEU A 319 -28.98 17.67 5.76
C LEU A 319 -29.79 18.94 5.51
N SER A 320 -31.12 18.84 5.38
CA SER A 320 -31.98 20.02 5.24
C SER A 320 -31.92 20.91 6.48
N GLU A 321 -32.02 20.31 7.67
CA GLU A 321 -31.86 21.00 8.96
C GLU A 321 -30.51 21.71 9.03
N PHE A 322 -29.41 20.99 8.75
CA PHE A 322 -28.07 21.55 8.78
C PHE A 322 -27.88 22.74 7.82
N LEU A 323 -28.38 22.65 6.58
CA LEU A 323 -28.22 23.73 5.59
C LEU A 323 -29.01 24.99 5.96
N GLU A 324 -30.16 24.83 6.63
CA GLU A 324 -30.95 25.96 7.14
C GLU A 324 -30.28 26.61 8.36
N GLU A 325 -29.70 25.80 9.26
CA GLU A 325 -28.96 26.28 10.44
C GLU A 325 -27.61 26.92 10.11
N ASN A 326 -26.97 26.49 9.01
CA ASN A 326 -25.62 26.94 8.62
C ASN A 326 -25.57 27.59 7.22
N PRO A 327 -26.20 28.77 7.00
CA PRO A 327 -26.30 29.38 5.67
C PRO A 327 -24.96 29.67 4.98
N ALA A 328 -23.93 30.03 5.75
CA ALA A 328 -22.60 30.31 5.21
C ALA A 328 -21.96 29.05 4.62
N THR A 329 -22.04 27.92 5.32
CA THR A 329 -21.57 26.62 4.86
C THR A 329 -22.41 26.10 3.70
N ALA A 330 -23.74 26.21 3.80
CA ALA A 330 -24.66 25.83 2.74
C ALA A 330 -24.35 26.55 1.42
N LYS A 331 -24.07 27.86 1.48
CA LYS A 331 -23.67 28.65 0.31
C LYS A 331 -22.37 28.13 -0.31
N LYS A 332 -21.33 27.83 0.49
CA LYS A 332 -20.07 27.27 -0.01
C LYS A 332 -20.26 25.94 -0.75
N ILE A 333 -21.05 25.03 -0.17
CA ILE A 333 -21.38 23.72 -0.76
C ILE A 333 -22.09 23.90 -2.10
N ILE A 334 -23.11 24.77 -2.13
CA ILE A 334 -23.90 24.98 -3.34
C ILE A 334 -23.09 25.70 -4.42
N ASP A 335 -22.27 26.68 -4.06
CA ASP A 335 -21.38 27.36 -5.01
C ASP A 335 -20.41 26.36 -5.65
N LYS A 336 -19.84 25.41 -4.88
CA LYS A 336 -19.01 24.31 -5.41
C LYS A 336 -19.79 23.45 -6.41
N CYS A 337 -21.02 23.04 -6.07
CA CYS A 337 -21.89 22.27 -6.97
C CYS A 337 -22.24 23.04 -8.26
N ILE A 338 -22.48 24.35 -8.16
CA ILE A 338 -22.75 25.22 -9.32
C ILE A 338 -21.52 25.31 -10.22
N GLN A 339 -20.32 25.48 -9.64
CA GLN A 339 -19.08 25.50 -10.41
C GLN A 339 -18.83 24.18 -11.15
N ALA A 340 -19.08 23.04 -10.50
CA ALA A 340 -19.03 21.73 -11.14
C ALA A 340 -19.99 21.64 -12.33
N ALA A 341 -21.25 22.07 -12.16
CA ALA A 341 -22.26 22.07 -13.22
C ALA A 341 -21.88 22.98 -14.41
N ILE A 342 -21.29 24.15 -14.15
CA ILE A 342 -20.76 25.04 -15.20
C ILE A 342 -19.60 24.37 -15.93
N SER A 343 -18.65 23.78 -15.20
CA SER A 343 -17.50 23.07 -15.77
C SER A 343 -17.93 21.87 -16.62
N ARG A 344 -18.91 21.08 -16.19
CA ARG A 344 -19.50 19.99 -16.98
C ARG A 344 -20.13 20.49 -18.28
N ASP A 345 -20.89 21.58 -18.24
CA ASP A 345 -21.47 22.17 -19.46
C ASP A 345 -20.40 22.70 -20.42
N ALA A 346 -19.33 23.30 -19.89
CA ALA A 346 -18.17 23.73 -20.66
C ALA A 346 -17.44 22.54 -21.30
N ALA A 347 -17.17 21.47 -20.53
CA ALA A 347 -16.54 20.25 -21.02
C ALA A 347 -17.39 19.57 -22.11
N ARG A 348 -18.72 19.51 -21.94
CA ARG A 348 -19.64 19.02 -22.97
C ARG A 348 -19.54 19.84 -24.26
N LYS A 349 -19.51 21.17 -24.15
CA LYS A 349 -19.35 22.06 -25.32
C LYS A 349 -17.99 21.89 -25.99
N ALA A 350 -16.91 21.79 -25.22
CA ALA A 350 -15.56 21.54 -25.73
C ALA A 350 -15.50 20.19 -26.47
N ARG A 351 -16.03 19.13 -25.84
CA ARG A 351 -16.16 17.81 -26.45
C ARG A 351 -16.97 17.83 -27.75
N ASP A 352 -18.14 18.46 -27.75
CA ASP A 352 -18.99 18.56 -28.94
C ASP A 352 -18.31 19.36 -30.06
N LEU A 353 -17.52 20.39 -29.72
CA LEU A 353 -16.71 21.14 -30.68
C LEU A 353 -15.61 20.26 -31.30
N THR A 354 -14.90 19.48 -30.48
CA THR A 354 -13.85 18.54 -30.92
C THR A 354 -14.43 17.43 -31.78
N ARG A 355 -15.59 16.86 -31.40
CA ARG A 355 -16.30 15.84 -32.18
C ARG A 355 -16.79 16.39 -33.52
N ARG A 356 -17.29 17.63 -33.56
CA ARG A 356 -17.71 18.29 -34.82
C ARG A 356 -16.53 18.56 -35.74
N LYS A 357 -15.36 18.96 -35.22
CA LYS A 357 -14.12 19.06 -36.00
C LYS A 357 -13.71 17.70 -36.59
N SER A 358 -13.76 16.65 -35.77
CA SER A 358 -13.43 15.27 -36.18
C SER A 358 -14.41 14.60 -37.15
N VAL A 359 -15.64 15.11 -37.31
CA VAL A 359 -16.62 14.58 -38.28
C VAL A 359 -16.51 15.28 -39.64
N LEU A 360 -16.07 16.54 -39.67
CA LEU A 360 -15.77 17.26 -40.91
C LEU A 360 -14.38 16.95 -41.48
N GLU A 361 -13.43 16.58 -40.62
CA GLU A 361 -12.11 16.07 -41.02
C GLU A 361 -12.09 14.55 -40.78
N ASN A 362 -12.15 13.73 -41.84
CA ASN A 362 -12.03 12.28 -41.74
C ASN A 362 -10.83 11.88 -40.86
N THR A 363 -11.09 11.41 -39.64
CA THR A 363 -10.16 10.67 -38.75
C THR A 363 -8.70 11.14 -38.82
N THR A 364 -8.44 12.43 -38.54
CA THR A 364 -7.06 12.93 -38.53
C THR A 364 -6.36 12.39 -37.28
N LEU A 365 -5.64 11.29 -37.46
CA LEU A 365 -4.68 10.79 -36.47
C LEU A 365 -3.71 11.92 -36.09
N PRO A 366 -3.19 11.93 -34.85
CA PRO A 366 -2.25 12.95 -34.42
C PRO A 366 -1.08 13.08 -35.40
N GLY A 367 -0.71 14.31 -35.78
CA GLY A 367 0.34 14.51 -36.79
C GLY A 367 1.72 13.93 -36.40
N LYS A 368 1.98 13.75 -35.11
CA LYS A 368 3.20 13.09 -34.60
C LYS A 368 3.11 11.56 -34.53
N LEU A 369 1.92 10.99 -34.64
CA LEU A 369 1.73 9.54 -34.59
C LEU A 369 2.33 8.91 -35.85
N ALA A 370 3.32 8.04 -35.66
CA ALA A 370 3.73 7.10 -36.69
C ALA A 370 2.89 5.83 -36.51
N ASP A 371 1.90 5.60 -37.36
CA ASP A 371 0.99 4.45 -37.19
C ASP A 371 1.58 3.13 -37.74
N CYS A 372 0.98 2.00 -37.36
CA CYS A 372 1.26 0.68 -37.92
C CYS A 372 0.33 0.35 -39.10
N THR A 373 0.70 -0.63 -39.94
CA THR A 373 -0.12 -1.01 -41.11
C THR A 373 -1.20 -2.03 -40.80
N LEU A 374 -1.01 -2.85 -39.77
CA LEU A 374 -1.97 -3.86 -39.35
C LEU A 374 -3.13 -3.21 -38.60
N THR A 375 -4.32 -3.78 -38.72
CA THR A 375 -5.56 -3.31 -38.07
C THR A 375 -6.07 -4.26 -36.99
N ASP A 376 -5.47 -5.44 -36.86
CA ASP A 376 -5.80 -6.36 -35.77
C ASP A 376 -5.30 -5.80 -34.43
N ARG A 377 -6.25 -5.31 -33.63
CA ARG A 377 -6.01 -4.76 -32.30
C ARG A 377 -5.10 -5.66 -31.45
N ASN A 378 -5.30 -6.97 -31.44
CA ASN A 378 -4.60 -7.85 -30.50
C ASN A 378 -3.11 -8.01 -30.84
N ALA A 379 -2.75 -7.83 -32.11
CA ALA A 379 -1.38 -7.85 -32.58
C ALA A 379 -0.74 -6.45 -32.55
N CYS A 380 -1.53 -5.39 -32.66
CA CYS A 380 -1.04 -4.02 -32.72
C CYS A 380 -0.65 -3.47 -31.34
N GLU A 381 0.41 -2.66 -31.34
CA GLU A 381 0.99 -2.06 -30.15
C GLU A 381 1.29 -0.59 -30.40
N ILE A 382 1.20 0.25 -29.37
CA ILE A 382 1.62 1.63 -29.42
C ILE A 382 2.66 1.91 -28.34
N TYR A 383 3.76 2.55 -28.73
CA TYR A 383 4.77 3.06 -27.81
C TYR A 383 4.55 4.56 -27.58
N LEU A 384 4.31 4.93 -26.33
CA LEU A 384 4.31 6.31 -25.85
C LEU A 384 5.74 6.65 -25.43
N VAL A 385 6.45 7.41 -26.28
CA VAL A 385 7.89 7.61 -26.14
C VAL A 385 8.20 9.00 -25.61
N GLU A 386 9.10 9.09 -24.64
CA GLU A 386 9.60 10.37 -24.14
C GLU A 386 10.42 11.13 -25.19
N GLY A 387 9.92 12.29 -25.62
CA GLY A 387 10.65 13.20 -26.49
C GLY A 387 10.65 12.82 -27.98
N ASP A 388 10.84 13.83 -28.83
CA ASP A 388 10.93 13.65 -30.29
C ASP A 388 12.22 12.92 -30.70
N SER A 389 13.29 12.99 -29.90
CA SER A 389 14.58 12.36 -30.19
C SER A 389 14.49 10.83 -30.09
N ALA A 390 14.11 10.28 -28.92
CA ALA A 390 13.91 8.84 -28.75
C ALA A 390 12.74 8.35 -29.63
N GLY A 391 11.70 9.17 -29.83
CA GLY A 391 10.63 8.88 -30.77
C GLY A 391 11.11 8.70 -32.22
N GLY A 392 12.12 9.47 -32.65
CA GLY A 392 12.76 9.35 -33.96
C GLY A 392 13.49 8.02 -34.12
N THR A 393 14.32 7.65 -33.15
CA THR A 393 15.03 6.36 -33.12
C THR A 393 14.07 5.18 -33.08
N ALA A 394 13.05 5.22 -32.21
CA ALA A 394 12.01 4.19 -32.11
C ALA A 394 11.24 4.04 -33.42
N LYS A 395 10.90 5.15 -34.09
CA LYS A 395 10.23 5.12 -35.40
C LYS A 395 11.09 4.45 -36.47
N ALA A 396 12.40 4.62 -36.43
CA ALA A 396 13.33 4.01 -37.37
C ALA A 396 13.56 2.51 -37.10
N GLY A 397 13.57 2.10 -35.82
CA GLY A 397 13.84 0.72 -35.41
C GLY A 397 12.63 -0.22 -35.36
N ARG A 398 11.41 0.33 -35.31
CA ARG A 398 10.18 -0.47 -35.16
C ARG A 398 9.89 -1.41 -36.32
N ASP A 399 9.11 -2.44 -36.04
CA ASP A 399 8.34 -3.13 -37.07
C ASP A 399 7.06 -2.34 -37.37
N LYS A 400 7.07 -1.61 -38.48
CA LYS A 400 5.93 -0.82 -38.97
C LYS A 400 4.66 -1.64 -39.23
N THR A 401 4.77 -2.97 -39.27
CA THR A 401 3.64 -3.86 -39.49
C THR A 401 2.65 -3.74 -38.33
N PHE A 402 3.12 -3.82 -37.08
CA PHE A 402 2.25 -3.89 -35.90
C PHE A 402 2.59 -2.88 -34.80
N GLN A 403 3.70 -2.15 -34.89
CA GLN A 403 4.10 -1.17 -33.85
C GLN A 403 3.88 0.27 -34.30
N ALA A 404 3.09 1.02 -33.54
CA ALA A 404 2.88 2.46 -33.65
C ALA A 404 3.77 3.21 -32.64
N ILE A 405 4.25 4.41 -33.01
CA ILE A 405 5.08 5.26 -32.15
C ILE A 405 4.40 6.62 -32.01
N LEU A 406 4.16 7.05 -30.77
CA LEU A 406 3.69 8.39 -30.43
C LEU A 406 4.72 9.10 -29.54
N PRO A 407 5.54 10.00 -30.11
CA PRO A 407 6.45 10.84 -29.35
C PRO A 407 5.67 11.87 -28.51
N LEU A 408 6.03 11.98 -27.23
CA LEU A 408 5.49 12.95 -26.30
C LEU A 408 6.40 14.19 -26.22
N TRP A 409 5.82 15.36 -25.97
CA TRP A 409 6.59 16.60 -25.82
C TRP A 409 6.25 17.32 -24.53
N GLY A 410 7.28 17.58 -23.73
CA GLY A 410 7.17 18.16 -22.39
C GLY A 410 6.39 17.26 -21.42
N LYS A 411 6.23 17.73 -20.19
CA LYS A 411 5.54 16.99 -19.13
C LYS A 411 4.02 16.99 -19.35
N PRO A 412 3.33 15.83 -19.29
CA PRO A 412 1.88 15.77 -19.33
C PRO A 412 1.24 16.59 -18.20
N LEU A 413 -0.03 16.99 -18.37
CA LEU A 413 -0.76 17.69 -17.31
C LEU A 413 -0.97 16.75 -16.11
N ASN A 414 -0.72 17.22 -14.89
CA ASN A 414 -1.14 16.50 -13.69
C ASN A 414 -2.66 16.55 -13.59
N VAL A 415 -3.31 15.47 -14.02
CA VAL A 415 -4.77 15.41 -14.10
C VAL A 415 -5.45 15.18 -12.75
N GLU A 416 -4.70 14.77 -11.72
CA GLU A 416 -5.22 14.62 -10.36
C GLU A 416 -5.67 15.97 -9.78
N LYS A 417 -4.92 17.02 -10.14
CA LYS A 417 -5.17 18.41 -9.71
C LYS A 417 -5.88 19.25 -10.76
N ALA A 418 -6.35 18.66 -11.85
CA ALA A 418 -6.95 19.39 -12.97
C ALA A 418 -8.42 19.04 -13.20
N ARG A 419 -9.18 20.02 -13.68
CA ARG A 419 -10.57 19.83 -14.13
C ARG A 419 -10.63 19.09 -15.46
N VAL A 420 -11.75 18.40 -15.69
CA VAL A 420 -11.98 17.60 -16.90
C VAL A 420 -11.93 18.45 -18.18
N ASP A 421 -12.45 19.67 -18.19
CA ASP A 421 -12.37 20.58 -19.35
C ASP A 421 -10.91 20.90 -19.72
N LYS A 422 -10.04 21.11 -18.73
CA LYS A 422 -8.60 21.30 -18.97
C LYS A 422 -7.92 20.06 -19.53
N VAL A 423 -8.41 18.86 -19.22
CA VAL A 423 -7.92 17.60 -19.79
C VAL A 423 -8.30 17.50 -21.27
N TYR A 424 -9.54 17.87 -21.63
CA TYR A 424 -10.00 17.92 -23.02
C TYR A 424 -9.28 18.98 -23.86
N ASP A 425 -8.97 20.14 -23.28
CA ASP A 425 -8.29 21.21 -24.01
C ASP A 425 -6.75 21.07 -24.01
N ASN A 426 -6.20 20.04 -23.36
CA ASN A 426 -4.75 19.87 -23.23
C ASN A 426 -4.10 19.33 -24.51
N ASP A 427 -3.21 20.13 -25.09
CA ASP A 427 -2.48 19.83 -26.33
C ASP A 427 -1.56 18.59 -26.26
N LYS A 428 -1.12 18.19 -25.06
CA LYS A 428 -0.27 17.00 -24.84
C LYS A 428 -1.06 15.71 -24.63
N LEU A 429 -2.27 15.79 -24.06
CA LEU A 429 -3.13 14.62 -23.82
C LEU A 429 -4.02 14.30 -25.03
N GLN A 430 -4.48 15.31 -25.77
CA GLN A 430 -5.31 15.11 -26.97
C GLN A 430 -4.70 14.12 -27.98
N PRO A 431 -3.40 14.14 -28.30
CA PRO A 431 -2.76 13.14 -29.16
C PRO A 431 -2.91 11.71 -28.64
N ILE A 432 -2.80 11.50 -27.32
CA ILE A 432 -2.91 10.17 -26.71
C ILE A 432 -4.35 9.68 -26.81
N ILE A 433 -5.32 10.53 -26.47
CA ILE A 433 -6.75 10.24 -26.55
C ILE A 433 -7.14 9.87 -27.99
N ALA A 434 -6.71 10.68 -28.95
CA ALA A 434 -6.98 10.46 -30.37
C ALA A 434 -6.29 9.20 -30.92
N ALA A 435 -5.04 8.92 -30.51
CA ALA A 435 -4.34 7.73 -30.94
C ALA A 435 -5.00 6.44 -30.43
N LEU A 436 -5.37 6.38 -29.14
CA LEU A 436 -5.99 5.18 -28.55
C LEU A 436 -7.42 4.95 -29.05
N GLY A 437 -8.17 6.01 -29.32
CA GLY A 437 -9.51 5.96 -29.91
C GLY A 437 -10.64 5.53 -28.96
N VAL A 438 -10.32 5.27 -27.68
CA VAL A 438 -11.27 4.78 -26.67
C VAL A 438 -12.09 5.87 -26.00
N GLY A 439 -11.76 7.15 -26.16
CA GLY A 439 -12.37 8.23 -25.35
C GLY A 439 -11.83 8.26 -23.92
N ILE A 440 -12.39 9.13 -23.07
CA ILE A 440 -11.98 9.29 -21.66
C ILE A 440 -13.20 9.45 -20.75
N GLY A 441 -13.08 8.99 -19.49
CA GLY A 441 -14.15 9.12 -18.48
C GLY A 441 -15.45 8.46 -18.94
N ASP A 442 -16.56 9.22 -18.92
CA ASP A 442 -17.89 8.71 -19.28
C ASP A 442 -18.03 8.28 -20.75
N ASP A 443 -17.19 8.78 -21.65
CA ASP A 443 -17.20 8.40 -23.08
C ASP A 443 -16.28 7.21 -23.38
N PHE A 444 -15.66 6.63 -22.35
CA PHE A 444 -14.72 5.54 -22.53
C PHE A 444 -15.42 4.29 -23.08
N ASP A 445 -14.90 3.76 -24.18
CA ASP A 445 -15.39 2.58 -24.86
C ASP A 445 -14.21 1.68 -25.29
N LEU A 446 -13.98 0.62 -24.51
CA LEU A 446 -12.89 -0.32 -24.74
C LEU A 446 -13.01 -1.04 -26.10
N SER A 447 -14.21 -1.13 -26.69
CA SER A 447 -14.39 -1.78 -28.00
C SER A 447 -13.70 -1.01 -29.14
N ARG A 448 -13.47 0.29 -28.95
CA ARG A 448 -12.82 1.18 -29.93
C ARG A 448 -11.30 1.20 -29.83
N LEU A 449 -10.72 0.45 -28.90
CA LEU A 449 -9.28 0.43 -28.69
C LEU A 449 -8.55 -0.01 -29.95
N ARG A 450 -7.63 0.82 -30.42
CA ARG A 450 -6.88 0.59 -31.67
C ARG A 450 -5.66 -0.32 -31.48
N TYR A 451 -5.05 -0.28 -30.30
CA TYR A 451 -3.82 -1.02 -29.99
C TYR A 451 -4.03 -1.88 -28.75
N GLY A 452 -3.84 -3.19 -28.86
CA GLY A 452 -4.02 -4.14 -27.77
C GLY A 452 -2.96 -4.03 -26.68
N ARG A 453 -1.82 -3.40 -26.98
CA ARG A 453 -0.78 -3.06 -26.00
C ARG A 453 -0.43 -1.58 -26.08
N VAL A 454 -0.47 -0.91 -24.94
CA VAL A 454 -0.05 0.47 -24.73
C VAL A 454 1.21 0.44 -23.89
N ILE A 455 2.35 0.70 -24.52
CA ILE A 455 3.67 0.55 -23.91
C ILE A 455 4.23 1.95 -23.62
N ILE A 456 4.52 2.26 -22.36
CA ILE A 456 5.21 3.48 -21.95
C ILE A 456 6.72 3.22 -22.02
N MET A 457 7.42 4.05 -22.78
CA MET A 457 8.87 3.98 -22.97
C MET A 457 9.48 5.35 -22.64
N ALA A 458 9.96 5.46 -21.40
CA ALA A 458 10.54 6.68 -20.82
C ALA A 458 11.94 6.38 -20.28
N ASP A 459 12.76 7.42 -20.15
CA ASP A 459 14.14 7.29 -19.69
C ASP A 459 14.19 6.90 -18.20
N ALA A 460 15.30 6.26 -17.81
CA ALA A 460 15.55 5.83 -16.42
C ALA A 460 16.13 6.98 -15.56
N ASP A 461 15.74 8.23 -15.86
CA ASP A 461 16.14 9.43 -15.14
C ASP A 461 14.96 10.03 -14.36
N HIS A 462 15.23 11.13 -13.64
CA HIS A 462 14.21 11.80 -12.83
C HIS A 462 13.03 12.34 -13.68
N ASP A 463 13.29 12.79 -14.90
CA ASP A 463 12.24 13.36 -15.77
C ASP A 463 11.37 12.28 -16.40
N GLY A 464 11.96 11.17 -16.84
CA GLY A 464 11.25 9.99 -17.33
C GLY A 464 10.41 9.33 -16.26
N LEU A 465 10.91 9.23 -15.02
CA LEU A 465 10.11 8.80 -13.85
C LEU A 465 8.89 9.71 -13.63
N HIS A 466 9.08 11.03 -13.71
CA HIS A 466 7.99 11.98 -13.54
C HIS A 466 6.95 11.88 -14.67
N ILE A 467 7.37 11.82 -15.93
CA ILE A 467 6.47 11.66 -17.09
C ILE A 467 5.69 10.36 -16.98
N ARG A 468 6.37 9.26 -16.63
CA ARG A 468 5.74 7.95 -16.42
C ARG A 468 4.64 8.02 -15.36
N THR A 469 4.92 8.64 -14.21
CA THR A 469 3.93 8.84 -13.15
C THR A 469 2.72 9.64 -13.65
N LEU A 470 2.94 10.76 -14.36
CA LEU A 470 1.84 11.57 -14.88
C LEU A 470 0.97 10.83 -15.91
N LEU A 471 1.57 10.03 -16.79
CA LEU A 471 0.85 9.19 -17.74
C LEU A 471 0.06 8.09 -17.05
N LEU A 472 0.66 7.41 -16.06
CA LEU A 472 -0.03 6.39 -15.29
C LEU A 472 -1.21 6.97 -14.52
N THR A 473 -1.03 8.12 -13.88
CA THR A 473 -2.14 8.86 -13.25
C THR A 473 -3.23 9.19 -14.27
N PHE A 474 -2.88 9.67 -15.45
CA PHE A 474 -3.87 9.96 -16.50
C PHE A 474 -4.65 8.72 -16.93
N LEU A 475 -3.96 7.62 -17.25
CA LEU A 475 -4.59 6.37 -17.65
C LEU A 475 -5.44 5.79 -16.52
N PHE A 476 -4.95 5.81 -15.28
CA PHE A 476 -5.69 5.34 -14.11
C PHE A 476 -6.97 6.15 -13.86
N ARG A 477 -6.90 7.48 -13.98
CA ARG A 477 -8.05 8.36 -13.70
C ARG A 477 -9.11 8.34 -14.80
N TYR A 478 -8.71 8.28 -16.08
CA TYR A 478 -9.62 8.51 -17.21
C TYR A 478 -9.80 7.30 -18.13
N MET A 479 -8.96 6.28 -18.02
CA MET A 479 -8.96 5.09 -18.86
C MET A 479 -8.70 3.81 -18.02
N ARG A 480 -9.16 3.79 -16.76
CA ARG A 480 -8.92 2.70 -15.79
C ARG A 480 -9.12 1.30 -16.35
N PRO A 481 -10.16 1.02 -17.18
CA PRO A 481 -10.35 -0.32 -17.73
C PRO A 481 -9.20 -0.78 -18.63
N LEU A 482 -8.37 0.11 -19.20
CA LEU A 482 -7.16 -0.31 -19.92
C LEU A 482 -6.14 -0.97 -18.98
N ILE A 483 -6.01 -0.47 -17.75
CA ILE A 483 -5.09 -1.01 -16.75
C ILE A 483 -5.65 -2.33 -16.22
N GLU A 484 -6.91 -2.34 -15.79
CA GLU A 484 -7.59 -3.52 -15.24
C GLU A 484 -7.58 -4.71 -16.23
N ASN A 485 -7.75 -4.44 -17.54
CA ASN A 485 -7.68 -5.45 -18.59
C ASN A 485 -6.25 -5.77 -19.07
N GLY A 486 -5.22 -5.15 -18.48
CA GLY A 486 -3.82 -5.47 -18.75
C GLY A 486 -3.26 -4.95 -20.07
N HIS A 487 -3.85 -3.90 -20.64
CA HIS A 487 -3.38 -3.30 -21.88
C HIS A 487 -2.16 -2.38 -21.67
N VAL A 488 -1.94 -1.86 -20.45
CA VAL A 488 -0.88 -0.90 -20.15
C VAL A 488 0.38 -1.60 -19.64
N MET A 489 1.52 -1.29 -20.27
CA MET A 489 2.82 -1.90 -19.99
C MET A 489 3.92 -0.85 -19.94
N ILE A 490 5.02 -1.15 -19.26
CA ILE A 490 6.20 -0.30 -19.15
C ILE A 490 7.39 -1.05 -19.74
N ALA A 491 8.09 -0.43 -20.69
CA ALA A 491 9.31 -0.99 -21.28
C ALA A 491 10.49 -0.92 -20.30
N GLN A 492 11.34 -1.95 -20.29
CA GLN A 492 12.55 -2.01 -19.48
C GLN A 492 13.80 -2.02 -20.37
N PRO A 493 14.27 -0.85 -20.84
CA PRO A 493 15.49 -0.76 -21.63
C PRO A 493 16.73 -1.15 -20.80
N PRO A 494 17.82 -1.62 -21.43
CA PRO A 494 19.05 -1.98 -20.74
C PRO A 494 19.80 -0.75 -20.24
N LEU A 495 20.49 -0.88 -19.11
CA LEU A 495 21.32 0.18 -18.53
C LEU A 495 22.77 0.15 -19.05
N TYR A 496 23.27 -1.05 -19.40
CA TYR A 496 24.65 -1.26 -19.83
C TYR A 496 24.74 -1.99 -21.17
N ARG A 497 25.73 -1.59 -21.97
CA ARG A 497 26.24 -2.35 -23.11
C ARG A 497 27.67 -2.80 -22.81
N VAL A 498 27.91 -4.10 -22.87
CA VAL A 498 29.24 -4.70 -22.69
C VAL A 498 29.73 -5.24 -24.03
N ARG A 499 30.90 -4.78 -24.46
CA ARG A 499 31.52 -5.20 -25.73
C ARG A 499 32.87 -5.87 -25.48
N LYS A 500 33.04 -7.07 -26.05
CA LYS A 500 34.32 -7.80 -26.07
C LYS A 500 34.61 -8.30 -27.49
N GLY A 501 35.49 -7.58 -28.18
CA GLY A 501 35.78 -7.83 -29.60
C GLY A 501 34.56 -7.60 -30.49
N ARG A 502 34.02 -8.70 -31.05
CA ARG A 502 32.79 -8.70 -31.89
C ARG A 502 31.51 -9.08 -31.16
N ARG A 503 31.62 -9.53 -29.90
CA ARG A 503 30.45 -9.89 -29.08
C ARG A 503 29.99 -8.67 -28.28
N GLU A 504 28.69 -8.47 -28.27
CA GLU A 504 28.01 -7.40 -27.56
C GLU A 504 26.86 -8.02 -26.75
N ASP A 505 26.82 -7.73 -25.46
CA ASP A 505 25.79 -8.17 -24.53
C ASP A 505 25.18 -6.91 -23.85
N TYR A 506 23.87 -6.95 -23.56
CA TYR A 506 23.14 -5.83 -22.95
C TYR A 506 22.60 -6.25 -21.58
N LEU A 507 22.79 -5.42 -20.56
CA LEU A 507 22.49 -5.73 -19.16
C LEU A 507 21.60 -4.64 -18.56
N LYS A 508 20.62 -5.03 -17.74
CA LYS A 508 19.53 -4.15 -17.28
C LYS A 508 19.87 -3.34 -16.05
N ASN A 509 20.73 -3.84 -15.18
CA ASN A 509 21.03 -3.22 -13.89
C ASN A 509 22.47 -3.55 -13.44
N ASP A 510 22.87 -2.96 -12.31
CA ASP A 510 24.20 -3.13 -11.73
C ASP A 510 24.48 -4.57 -11.28
N ARG A 511 23.44 -5.29 -10.83
CA ARG A 511 23.54 -6.70 -10.41
C ARG A 511 23.89 -7.60 -11.59
N GLU A 512 23.17 -7.49 -12.70
CA GLU A 512 23.46 -8.23 -13.94
C GLU A 512 24.86 -7.93 -14.47
N LEU A 513 25.32 -6.68 -14.38
CA LEU A 513 26.70 -6.31 -14.74
C LEU A 513 27.73 -7.01 -13.86
N SER A 514 27.50 -6.99 -12.55
CA SER A 514 28.42 -7.60 -11.58
C SER A 514 28.47 -9.12 -11.75
N GLU A 515 27.33 -9.78 -11.93
CA GLU A 515 27.26 -11.22 -12.22
C GLU A 515 27.93 -11.59 -13.55
N TYR A 516 27.70 -10.80 -14.61
CA TYR A 516 28.34 -11.01 -15.91
C TYR A 516 29.87 -10.96 -15.79
N LEU A 517 30.40 -9.95 -15.09
CA LEU A 517 31.83 -9.78 -14.87
C LEU A 517 32.41 -10.90 -14.00
N LEU A 518 31.73 -11.26 -12.91
CA LEU A 518 32.11 -12.35 -12.01
C LEU A 518 32.27 -13.67 -12.77
N ASN A 519 31.27 -14.06 -13.57
CA ASN A 519 31.31 -15.29 -14.37
C ASN A 519 32.51 -15.34 -15.34
N LEU A 520 33.01 -14.17 -15.78
CA LEU A 520 34.16 -14.07 -16.67
C LEU A 520 35.51 -14.06 -15.92
N SER A 521 35.49 -13.72 -14.63
CA SER A 521 36.64 -13.72 -13.73
C SER A 521 36.90 -15.09 -13.11
N VAL A 522 35.86 -15.88 -12.83
CA VAL A 522 35.94 -17.14 -12.07
C VAL A 522 37.00 -18.10 -12.59
N ASN A 523 37.10 -18.30 -13.90
CA ASN A 523 38.07 -19.23 -14.51
C ASN A 523 39.50 -18.66 -14.66
N LYS A 524 39.71 -17.40 -14.24
CA LYS A 524 41.00 -16.69 -14.38
C LYS A 524 41.61 -16.31 -13.03
N VAL A 525 40.86 -16.48 -11.97
CA VAL A 525 41.22 -16.05 -10.63
C VAL A 525 41.30 -17.27 -9.73
N THR A 526 42.35 -17.33 -8.94
CA THR A 526 42.46 -18.22 -7.80
C THR A 526 42.56 -17.36 -6.55
N LEU A 527 41.64 -17.56 -5.62
CA LEU A 527 41.59 -16.80 -4.37
C LEU A 527 42.17 -17.65 -3.24
N GLN A 528 43.14 -17.09 -2.50
CA GLN A 528 43.79 -17.77 -1.38
C GLN A 528 43.82 -16.86 -0.16
N SER A 529 43.61 -17.41 1.03
CA SER A 529 43.85 -16.67 2.26
C SER A 529 45.34 -16.44 2.49
N ALA A 530 45.72 -15.25 2.95
CA ALA A 530 47.09 -14.95 3.36
C ALA A 530 47.45 -15.57 4.72
N THR A 531 46.46 -15.97 5.53
CA THR A 531 46.65 -16.66 6.80
C THR A 531 46.72 -18.19 6.56
N GLY A 532 47.65 -18.87 7.22
CA GLY A 532 48.22 -20.16 6.80
C GLY A 532 47.34 -21.43 6.77
N ASN A 533 46.01 -21.31 6.67
CA ASN A 533 45.09 -22.46 6.59
C ASN A 533 44.84 -22.98 5.16
N GLY A 534 45.33 -22.30 4.12
CA GLY A 534 45.48 -22.89 2.79
C GLY A 534 44.18 -23.15 2.00
N HIS A 535 43.03 -22.62 2.43
CA HIS A 535 41.81 -22.69 1.62
C HIS A 535 41.99 -21.89 0.34
N THR A 536 41.81 -22.59 -0.78
CA THR A 536 41.95 -22.05 -2.13
C THR A 536 40.61 -22.18 -2.82
N PHE A 537 40.04 -21.07 -3.26
CA PHE A 537 38.79 -21.05 -4.02
C PHE A 537 39.13 -20.96 -5.52
N THR A 538 38.58 -21.90 -6.29
CA THR A 538 38.69 -21.96 -7.75
C THR A 538 37.33 -22.26 -8.37
N ASP A 539 37.16 -21.90 -9.64
CA ASP A 539 36.01 -22.28 -10.46
C ASP A 539 34.66 -22.04 -9.74
N ASP A 540 33.75 -23.01 -9.76
CA ASP A 540 32.40 -22.86 -9.19
C ASP A 540 32.41 -22.50 -7.69
N ALA A 541 33.39 -22.99 -6.93
CA ALA A 541 33.51 -22.67 -5.51
C ALA A 541 33.86 -21.18 -5.28
N LEU A 542 34.69 -20.60 -6.17
CA LEU A 542 34.97 -19.17 -6.17
C LEU A 542 33.72 -18.36 -6.56
N ALA A 543 32.94 -18.83 -7.53
CA ALA A 543 31.72 -18.16 -7.95
C ALA A 543 30.68 -18.08 -6.84
N VAL A 544 30.44 -19.20 -6.13
CA VAL A 544 29.53 -19.24 -4.97
C VAL A 544 30.02 -18.31 -3.86
N HIS A 545 31.29 -18.42 -3.49
CA HIS A 545 31.88 -17.62 -2.42
C HIS A 545 31.80 -16.11 -2.69
N LEU A 546 32.08 -15.67 -3.91
CA LEU A 546 31.99 -14.25 -4.28
C LEU A 546 30.55 -13.74 -4.32
N ARG A 547 29.57 -14.58 -4.72
CA ARG A 547 28.15 -14.19 -4.67
C ARG A 547 27.71 -14.00 -3.22
N GLU A 548 28.09 -14.91 -2.33
CA GLU A 548 27.81 -14.77 -0.90
C GLU A 548 28.46 -13.51 -0.31
N LEU A 549 29.69 -13.15 -0.72
CA LEU A 549 30.32 -11.89 -0.33
C LEU A 549 29.58 -10.65 -0.86
N MET A 550 29.09 -10.70 -2.11
CA MET A 550 28.30 -9.62 -2.69
C MET A 550 26.96 -9.44 -1.98
N ASP A 551 26.25 -10.54 -1.72
CA ASP A 551 24.98 -10.53 -0.99
C ASP A 551 25.21 -10.01 0.45
N PHE A 552 26.28 -10.46 1.13
CA PHE A 552 26.65 -9.95 2.45
C PHE A 552 26.90 -8.45 2.43
N ASN A 553 27.67 -7.95 1.46
CA ASN A 553 27.96 -6.52 1.34
C ASN A 553 26.70 -5.70 1.03
N GLU A 554 25.77 -6.20 0.22
CA GLU A 554 24.49 -5.55 -0.06
C GLU A 554 23.64 -5.39 1.22
N GLN A 555 23.60 -6.41 2.08
CA GLN A 555 22.92 -6.34 3.38
C GLN A 555 23.57 -5.31 4.31
N ILE A 556 24.90 -5.32 4.41
CA ILE A 556 25.67 -4.37 5.23
C ILE A 556 25.48 -2.92 4.74
N ASP A 557 25.51 -2.67 3.44
CA ASP A 557 25.26 -1.35 2.85
C ASP A 557 23.80 -0.89 3.06
N GLY A 558 22.86 -1.83 3.13
CA GLY A 558 21.49 -1.59 3.58
C GLY A 558 21.46 -1.03 5.00
N LEU A 559 22.05 -1.74 5.96
CA LEU A 559 22.12 -1.34 7.36
C LEU A 559 22.88 -0.03 7.57
N ASN A 560 23.94 0.21 6.78
CA ASN A 560 24.71 1.45 6.82
C ASN A 560 23.89 2.66 6.36
N ARG A 561 23.06 2.51 5.32
CA ARG A 561 22.11 3.56 4.91
C ARG A 561 21.04 3.84 5.97
N MET A 562 20.77 2.86 6.82
CA MET A 562 19.85 2.98 7.96
C MET A 562 20.53 3.52 9.23
N GLY A 563 21.85 3.79 9.19
CA GLY A 563 22.59 4.48 10.25
C GLY A 563 23.52 3.61 11.10
N LEU A 564 23.67 2.31 10.79
CA LEU A 564 24.61 1.41 11.48
C LEU A 564 25.96 1.38 10.78
N SER A 565 27.02 1.85 11.45
CA SER A 565 28.35 1.82 10.84
C SER A 565 28.81 0.38 10.58
N VAL A 566 29.46 0.17 9.43
CA VAL A 566 30.02 -1.14 9.03
C VAL A 566 30.96 -1.70 10.10
N ASP A 567 31.80 -0.84 10.69
CA ASP A 567 32.74 -1.23 11.76
C ASP A 567 32.01 -1.76 13.00
N LEU A 568 30.88 -1.16 13.37
CA LEU A 568 30.07 -1.62 14.48
C LEU A 568 29.48 -2.99 14.16
N ILE A 569 28.85 -3.15 12.99
CA ILE A 569 28.23 -4.43 12.57
C ILE A 569 29.27 -5.56 12.60
N MET A 570 30.46 -5.32 12.04
CA MET A 570 31.55 -6.31 12.04
C MET A 570 32.04 -6.67 13.45
N GLN A 571 32.08 -5.71 14.38
CA GLN A 571 32.43 -5.98 15.78
C GLN A 571 31.37 -6.82 16.49
N LEU A 572 30.09 -6.57 16.22
CA LEU A 572 28.98 -7.31 16.82
C LEU A 572 28.93 -8.76 16.29
N LEU A 573 29.15 -8.96 14.99
CA LEU A 573 29.24 -10.29 14.38
C LEU A 573 30.48 -11.07 14.85
N GLY A 574 31.57 -10.37 15.17
CA GLY A 574 32.81 -10.98 15.67
C GLY A 574 32.78 -11.41 17.14
N ASP A 575 31.88 -10.84 17.96
CA ASP A 575 31.78 -11.12 19.40
C ASP A 575 30.33 -11.04 19.88
N LYS A 576 29.74 -12.22 20.10
CA LYS A 576 28.36 -12.33 20.58
C LYS A 576 28.12 -11.59 21.91
N ASN A 577 29.11 -11.52 22.80
CA ASN A 577 28.93 -10.79 24.06
C ASN A 577 28.75 -9.29 23.82
N LYS A 578 29.43 -8.73 22.82
CA LYS A 578 29.25 -7.32 22.42
C LYS A 578 27.90 -7.09 21.78
N TYR A 579 27.40 -8.04 21.01
CA TYR A 579 26.04 -8.00 20.49
C TYR A 579 25.00 -8.00 21.62
N ASP A 580 25.14 -8.93 22.58
CA ASP A 580 24.25 -9.03 23.74
C ASP A 580 24.32 -7.75 24.62
N GLU A 581 25.50 -7.15 24.79
CA GLU A 581 25.71 -5.88 25.52
C GLU A 581 25.12 -4.68 24.75
N TYR A 582 25.37 -4.59 23.45
CA TYR A 582 24.81 -3.55 22.58
C TYR A 582 23.28 -3.56 22.61
N ARG A 583 22.69 -4.75 22.48
CA ARG A 583 21.24 -4.92 22.56
C ARG A 583 20.70 -4.67 23.96
N GLY A 584 21.39 -5.10 25.00
CA GLY A 584 21.03 -4.82 26.39
C GLY A 584 21.02 -3.32 26.70
N GLY A 585 22.00 -2.58 26.17
CA GLY A 585 22.07 -1.12 26.28
C GLY A 585 20.93 -0.40 25.57
N LEU A 586 20.59 -0.85 24.35
CA LEU A 586 19.45 -0.32 23.59
C LEU A 586 18.11 -0.59 24.29
N LYS A 587 17.91 -1.80 24.83
CA LYS A 587 16.74 -2.13 25.65
C LYS A 587 16.62 -1.25 26.89
N ALA A 588 17.74 -1.02 27.58
CA ALA A 588 17.75 -0.15 28.75
C ALA A 588 17.40 1.31 28.40
N GLN A 589 17.87 1.79 27.24
CA GLN A 589 17.56 3.12 26.74
C GLN A 589 16.10 3.24 26.30
N ALA A 590 15.57 2.27 25.54
CA ALA A 590 14.17 2.23 25.13
C ALA A 590 13.22 2.11 26.34
N GLN A 591 13.59 1.30 27.33
CA GLN A 591 12.87 1.20 28.60
C GLN A 591 12.89 2.53 29.36
N ALA A 592 14.03 3.21 29.44
CA ALA A 592 14.12 4.52 30.09
C ALA A 592 13.31 5.60 29.35
N GLU A 593 13.29 5.59 28.01
CA GLU A 593 12.44 6.48 27.21
C GLU A 593 10.96 6.17 27.37
N TRP A 594 10.59 4.89 27.48
CA TRP A 594 9.22 4.45 27.76
C TRP A 594 8.79 4.89 29.16
N GLU A 595 9.63 4.68 30.19
CA GLU A 595 9.39 5.14 31.57
C GLU A 595 9.27 6.67 31.64
N ALA A 596 10.11 7.41 30.92
CA ALA A 596 10.03 8.86 30.84
C ALA A 596 8.72 9.31 30.16
N LYS A 597 8.30 8.65 29.07
CA LYS A 597 7.00 8.92 28.41
C LYS A 597 5.82 8.59 29.32
N GLN A 598 5.87 7.50 30.07
CA GLN A 598 4.82 7.13 31.04
C GLN A 598 4.74 8.15 32.17
N ALA A 599 5.88 8.59 32.70
CA ALA A 599 5.93 9.63 33.74
C ALA A 599 5.34 10.97 33.25
N ILE A 600 5.62 11.35 31.99
CA ILE A 600 5.00 12.53 31.36
C ILE A 600 3.49 12.34 31.18
N LEU A 601 3.05 11.14 30.77
CA LEU A 601 1.63 10.81 30.59
C LEU A 601 0.86 10.85 31.92
N GLU A 602 1.45 10.29 32.98
CA GLU A 602 0.88 10.32 34.33
C GLU A 602 0.81 11.75 34.86
N ALA A 603 1.86 12.55 34.66
CA ALA A 603 1.86 13.96 35.06
C ALA A 603 0.76 14.77 34.35
N LEU A 604 0.54 14.51 33.05
CA LEU A 604 -0.53 15.12 32.24
C LEU A 604 -1.94 14.65 32.64
N GLN A 605 -2.08 13.49 33.28
CA GLN A 605 -3.37 12.98 33.77
C GLN A 605 -3.71 13.48 35.18
N THR A 606 -2.72 13.88 35.98
CA THR A 606 -2.93 14.36 37.35
C THR A 606 -3.18 15.86 37.50
N ASP A 607 -2.91 16.68 36.48
CA ASP A 607 -3.02 18.14 36.57
C ASP A 607 -4.04 18.71 35.59
N GLU A 608 -5.32 18.68 35.98
CA GLU A 608 -6.38 19.46 35.29
C GLU A 608 -6.36 20.95 35.67
N THR A 609 -5.39 21.43 36.45
CA THR A 609 -5.25 22.87 36.78
C THR A 609 -3.81 23.29 37.11
N ALA A 610 -2.95 23.47 36.11
CA ALA A 610 -1.77 24.35 36.27
C ALA A 610 -1.25 24.85 34.91
N GLU A 611 -1.35 26.16 34.67
CA GLU A 611 -0.49 26.86 33.71
C GLU A 611 0.96 26.71 34.18
N VAL A 612 1.84 26.15 33.35
CA VAL A 612 3.29 26.14 33.62
C VAL A 612 3.95 27.10 32.64
N GLU A 613 4.37 28.25 33.16
CA GLU A 613 5.36 29.12 32.56
C GLU A 613 6.71 28.37 32.51
N ALA A 614 7.26 28.22 31.31
CA ALA A 614 8.63 27.74 31.13
C ALA A 614 9.60 28.88 31.44
N SER A 615 10.30 28.78 32.57
CA SER A 615 11.48 29.59 32.85
C SER A 615 12.74 28.79 32.48
N ASP A 616 13.42 29.27 31.44
CA ASP A 616 14.82 28.97 31.17
C ASP A 616 15.69 29.38 32.36
N GLU A 617 16.57 28.50 32.84
CA GLU A 617 17.84 28.91 33.44
C GLU A 617 18.82 27.73 33.61
N ASN A 618 20.03 27.94 33.07
CA ASN A 618 21.31 27.24 33.27
C ASN A 618 21.54 25.97 32.42
N GLY A 619 22.31 25.98 31.34
CA GLY A 619 23.40 26.88 30.94
C GLY A 619 24.76 26.17 31.10
N ILE A 620 25.52 26.21 30.00
CA ILE A 620 26.93 25.83 29.70
C ILE A 620 26.87 24.83 28.51
N ALA A 621 26.80 25.25 27.24
CA ALA A 621 27.63 26.22 26.48
C ALA A 621 29.11 25.83 26.62
N GLU A 622 29.84 25.33 25.62
CA GLU A 622 30.21 25.81 24.29
C GLU A 622 31.11 24.67 23.71
N ASP A 623 31.17 24.33 22.42
CA ASP A 623 31.47 25.22 21.31
C ASP A 623 30.69 24.83 20.05
N ALA A 624 30.04 25.85 19.51
CA ALA A 624 29.62 25.97 18.13
C ALA A 624 30.86 26.20 17.23
N ASP A 625 30.76 25.87 15.94
CA ASP A 625 30.67 26.96 14.95
C ASP A 625 30.35 26.50 13.53
N ALA A 626 29.59 27.40 12.88
CA ALA A 626 29.23 27.57 11.46
C ALA A 626 28.02 26.77 10.93
N ILE A 627 26.76 27.26 10.90
CA ILE A 627 26.16 28.50 10.27
C ILE A 627 26.22 28.40 8.73
N ASP A 628 25.18 28.63 7.90
CA ASP A 628 23.81 29.15 8.02
C ASP A 628 23.01 28.72 6.77
N GLY A 629 21.69 28.86 6.82
CA GLY A 629 20.87 29.00 5.61
C GLY A 629 19.42 28.51 5.75
N ALA A 630 18.67 29.13 6.65
CA ALA A 630 17.23 28.93 6.85
C ALA A 630 16.37 29.20 5.60
N ASP A 631 15.25 28.49 5.49
CA ASP A 631 14.03 28.98 4.84
C ASP A 631 12.84 28.81 5.79
N GLU A 632 12.10 29.91 5.94
CA GLU A 632 10.98 30.12 6.84
C GLU A 632 9.69 29.61 6.20
N ASN A 633 9.10 28.53 6.73
CA ASN A 633 7.66 28.26 6.73
C ASN A 633 7.38 27.18 7.77
N GLY A 634 6.68 27.56 8.85
CA GLY A 634 6.25 26.63 9.88
C GLY A 634 5.23 25.62 9.35
N HIS A 635 5.28 24.44 9.97
CA HIS A 635 4.48 23.22 9.80
C HIS A 635 5.06 22.17 8.83
N ASP A 636 5.23 20.99 9.43
CA ASP A 636 5.49 19.66 8.84
C ASP A 636 6.92 19.38 8.35
N GLU A 637 7.88 19.40 9.28
CA GLU A 637 8.94 18.38 9.21
C GLU A 637 8.33 17.04 9.62
N ILE A 638 7.99 16.25 8.60
CA ILE A 638 7.89 14.81 8.70
C ILE A 638 9.16 14.34 9.45
N LYS A 639 8.98 13.96 10.72
CA LYS A 639 9.97 13.15 11.42
C LYS A 639 10.15 11.90 10.57
N ASN A 640 11.20 11.88 9.77
CA ASN A 640 11.81 10.64 9.31
C ASN A 640 12.22 9.91 10.58
N LEU A 641 11.29 9.09 11.11
CA LEU A 641 11.57 8.11 12.13
C LEU A 641 12.47 7.08 11.45
N THR A 642 13.78 7.32 11.47
CA THR A 642 14.73 6.22 11.41
C THR A 642 14.32 5.26 12.52
N PRO A 643 14.05 3.98 12.24
CA PRO A 643 13.68 3.03 13.28
C PRO A 643 14.75 3.07 14.40
N PRO A 644 14.38 2.82 15.68
CA PRO A 644 15.35 2.61 16.74
C PRO A 644 16.42 1.61 16.26
N LEU A 645 17.70 1.89 16.56
CA LEU A 645 18.82 1.02 16.15
C LEU A 645 18.64 -0.45 16.62
N GLU A 646 17.83 -0.68 17.66
CA GLU A 646 17.43 -2.00 18.15
C GLU A 646 16.54 -2.80 17.18
N GLU A 647 15.69 -2.11 16.41
CA GLU A 647 14.78 -2.69 15.42
C GLU A 647 15.48 -2.97 14.08
N ILE A 648 16.58 -2.24 13.81
CA ILE A 648 17.34 -2.35 12.55
C ILE A 648 18.28 -3.56 12.56
N PHE A 649 18.82 -3.93 13.72
CA PHE A 649 19.79 -5.04 13.89
C PHE A 649 19.34 -6.01 15.00
N ASP A 650 18.15 -6.56 14.81
CA ASP A 650 17.50 -7.49 15.74
C ASP A 650 18.16 -8.89 15.75
N GLN A 651 17.55 -9.86 16.44
CA GLN A 651 18.13 -11.22 16.52
C GLN A 651 18.13 -11.91 15.15
N ALA A 652 17.08 -11.71 14.34
CA ALA A 652 16.93 -12.41 13.08
C ALA A 652 17.93 -11.91 12.04
N VAL A 653 18.08 -10.58 11.94
CA VAL A 653 19.10 -9.92 11.13
C VAL A 653 20.50 -10.29 11.62
N TYR A 654 20.73 -10.30 12.93
CA TYR A 654 22.00 -10.75 13.51
C TYR A 654 22.30 -12.21 13.18
N ASP A 655 21.36 -13.13 13.37
CA ASP A 655 21.56 -14.56 13.13
C ASP A 655 21.79 -14.83 11.63
N LEU A 656 21.04 -14.18 10.74
CA LEU A 656 21.25 -14.25 9.29
C LEU A 656 22.65 -13.76 8.91
N LEU A 657 23.06 -12.58 9.40
CA LEU A 657 24.36 -12.01 9.09
C LEU A 657 25.49 -12.76 9.79
N LEU A 658 25.26 -13.37 10.95
CA LEU A 658 26.22 -14.20 11.66
C LEU A 658 26.47 -15.49 10.88
N ASP A 659 25.41 -16.13 10.39
CA ASP A 659 25.50 -17.32 9.54
C ASP A 659 26.28 -17.04 8.24
N MET A 660 26.02 -15.90 7.59
CA MET A 660 26.82 -15.43 6.45
C MET A 660 28.26 -15.10 6.85
N TYR A 661 28.45 -14.39 7.98
CA TYR A 661 29.76 -14.00 8.49
C TYR A 661 30.62 -15.21 8.84
N GLU A 662 30.06 -16.25 9.46
CA GLU A 662 30.77 -17.48 9.82
C GLU A 662 31.25 -18.24 8.59
N ARG A 663 30.42 -18.34 7.53
CA ARG A 663 30.82 -18.91 6.24
C ARG A 663 31.93 -18.11 5.56
N LEU A 664 31.83 -16.78 5.64
CA LEU A 664 32.71 -15.85 4.91
C LEU A 664 33.91 -15.38 5.74
N LYS A 665 34.00 -15.78 7.01
CA LYS A 665 34.90 -15.22 8.04
C LYS A 665 36.33 -15.09 7.57
N GLU A 666 36.85 -16.11 6.89
CA GLU A 666 38.21 -16.12 6.37
C GLU A 666 38.46 -14.95 5.40
N SER A 667 37.53 -14.68 4.48
CA SER A 667 37.63 -13.57 3.50
C SER A 667 37.22 -12.22 4.06
N LEU A 668 36.42 -12.18 5.12
CA LEU A 668 36.02 -10.94 5.79
C LEU A 668 37.10 -10.41 6.75
N THR A 669 37.90 -11.30 7.33
CA THR A 669 38.82 -10.96 8.45
C THR A 669 40.30 -11.10 8.11
N SER A 670 40.65 -11.73 6.98
CA SER A 670 42.05 -11.90 6.54
C SER A 670 42.33 -11.14 5.25
N GLU A 671 43.59 -10.78 5.05
CA GLU A 671 44.08 -10.39 3.73
C GLU A 671 43.88 -11.57 2.75
N MET A 672 43.34 -11.27 1.58
CA MET A 672 43.13 -12.25 0.53
C MET A 672 44.13 -12.03 -0.60
N ILE A 673 44.65 -13.13 -1.12
CA ILE A 673 45.57 -13.15 -2.24
C ILE A 673 44.77 -13.51 -3.49
N VAL A 674 44.63 -12.54 -4.40
CA VAL A 674 44.03 -12.72 -5.72
C VAL A 674 45.14 -13.07 -6.70
N LYS A 675 45.16 -14.34 -7.15
CA LYS A 675 46.12 -14.84 -8.14
C LYS A 675 45.47 -14.90 -9.51
N THR A 676 46.20 -14.42 -10.50
CA THR A 676 45.88 -14.49 -11.93
C THR A 676 47.11 -15.00 -12.68
N ASP A 677 46.95 -15.41 -13.94
CA ASP A 677 48.09 -15.86 -14.78
C ASP A 677 49.21 -14.82 -14.93
N LYS A 678 48.93 -13.54 -14.67
CA LYS A 678 49.85 -12.41 -14.89
C LYS A 678 50.36 -11.77 -13.60
N SER A 679 49.64 -11.90 -12.49
CA SER A 679 49.92 -11.15 -11.26
C SER A 679 49.32 -11.80 -10.03
N GLU A 680 49.96 -11.53 -8.89
CA GLU A 680 49.50 -11.87 -7.55
C GLU A 680 49.36 -10.58 -6.76
N LYS A 681 48.17 -10.31 -6.24
CA LYS A 681 47.89 -9.10 -5.44
C LYS A 681 47.33 -9.49 -4.08
N ARG A 682 47.81 -8.83 -3.04
CA ARG A 682 47.22 -8.89 -1.70
C ARG A 682 46.17 -7.79 -1.59
N ILE A 683 44.97 -8.17 -1.19
CA ILE A 683 43.82 -7.30 -1.09
C ILE A 683 43.26 -7.40 0.32
N GLU A 684 43.02 -6.25 0.92
CA GLU A 684 42.38 -6.10 2.22
C GLU A 684 41.00 -5.48 2.03
N GLY A 685 40.00 -6.03 2.71
CA GLY A 685 38.62 -5.56 2.66
C GLY A 685 37.79 -6.17 1.53
N VAL A 686 36.52 -6.43 1.83
CA VAL A 686 35.56 -7.13 0.96
C VAL A 686 35.28 -6.36 -0.33
N ASN A 687 35.06 -5.05 -0.23
CA ASN A 687 34.79 -4.21 -1.39
C ASN A 687 35.96 -4.20 -2.38
N ASN A 688 37.18 -4.02 -1.86
CA ASN A 688 38.38 -4.07 -2.68
C ASN A 688 38.59 -5.47 -3.29
N LEU A 689 38.23 -6.53 -2.57
CA LEU A 689 38.32 -7.90 -3.06
C LEU A 689 37.34 -8.15 -4.21
N ILE A 690 36.06 -7.80 -4.04
CA ILE A 690 35.04 -7.91 -5.07
C ILE A 690 35.47 -7.09 -6.30
N GLU A 691 35.86 -5.84 -6.11
CA GLU A 691 36.31 -4.97 -7.21
C GLU A 691 37.53 -5.54 -7.94
N ALA A 692 38.54 -6.00 -7.20
CA ALA A 692 39.74 -6.61 -7.79
C ALA A 692 39.42 -7.84 -8.63
N VAL A 693 38.46 -8.67 -8.22
CA VAL A 693 38.02 -9.83 -8.99
C VAL A 693 37.19 -9.40 -10.20
N LEU A 694 36.25 -8.45 -10.05
CA LEU A 694 35.45 -7.95 -11.17
C LEU A 694 36.31 -7.28 -12.25
N ASP A 695 37.39 -6.58 -11.86
CA ASP A 695 38.33 -5.93 -12.78
C ASP A 695 39.05 -6.92 -13.70
N VAL A 696 39.36 -8.13 -13.23
CA VAL A 696 39.91 -9.22 -14.07
C VAL A 696 38.90 -9.63 -15.17
N GLY A 697 37.61 -9.56 -14.84
CA GLY A 697 36.51 -9.78 -15.76
C GLY A 697 36.40 -8.66 -16.78
N ARG A 698 36.62 -7.40 -16.36
CA ARG A 698 36.60 -6.21 -17.22
C ARG A 698 37.75 -6.15 -18.22
N GLU A 699 38.86 -6.86 -17.99
CA GLU A 699 40.02 -6.83 -18.90
C GLU A 699 39.64 -7.09 -20.37
N GLY A 700 39.96 -6.12 -21.23
CA GLY A 700 39.72 -6.20 -22.67
C GLY A 700 38.26 -5.97 -23.08
N MET A 701 37.41 -5.48 -22.18
CA MET A 701 36.03 -5.09 -22.47
C MET A 701 35.85 -3.57 -22.52
N THR A 702 34.86 -3.13 -23.29
CA THR A 702 34.35 -1.77 -23.23
C THR A 702 32.94 -1.82 -22.67
N ILE A 703 32.73 -1.18 -21.52
CA ILE A 703 31.42 -1.07 -20.87
C ILE A 703 30.93 0.36 -21.10
N SER A 704 29.74 0.49 -21.69
CA SER A 704 29.06 1.77 -21.88
C SER A 704 27.78 1.75 -21.07
N ARG A 705 27.49 2.83 -20.34
CA ARG A 705 26.23 3.03 -19.62
C ARG A 705 25.35 3.95 -20.44
N TYR A 706 24.11 3.54 -20.71
CA TYR A 706 23.11 4.39 -21.33
C TYR A 706 22.52 5.35 -20.30
N LYS A 707 22.46 6.65 -20.62
CA LYS A 707 21.81 7.66 -19.77
C LYS A 707 20.39 7.98 -20.23
N GLY A 708 20.03 7.62 -21.46
CA GLY A 708 18.69 7.80 -22.01
C GLY A 708 18.51 6.98 -23.30
N LEU A 709 17.27 6.77 -23.69
CA LEU A 709 16.86 5.99 -24.87
C LEU A 709 17.43 6.57 -26.17
N ALA A 710 17.66 7.87 -26.22
CA ALA A 710 18.20 8.57 -27.39
C ALA A 710 19.70 8.27 -27.66
N GLU A 711 20.41 7.64 -26.71
CA GLU A 711 21.81 7.22 -26.89
C GLU A 711 21.93 5.88 -27.62
N MET A 712 20.84 5.12 -27.73
CA MET A 712 20.78 3.88 -28.49
C MET A 712 20.50 4.18 -29.96
N ASP A 713 21.11 3.44 -30.88
CA ASP A 713 20.67 3.48 -32.27
C ASP A 713 19.40 2.66 -32.51
N ALA A 714 18.85 2.75 -33.72
CA ALA A 714 17.58 2.10 -34.07
C ALA A 714 17.64 0.56 -33.99
N GLU A 715 18.79 -0.04 -34.31
CA GLU A 715 18.97 -1.49 -34.29
C GLU A 715 19.18 -1.99 -32.84
N GLU A 716 19.92 -1.23 -32.03
CA GLU A 716 20.08 -1.51 -30.60
C GLU A 716 18.74 -1.42 -29.87
N LEU A 717 17.97 -0.36 -30.12
CA LEU A 717 16.66 -0.16 -29.48
C LEU A 717 15.67 -1.26 -29.88
N TRP A 718 15.69 -1.70 -31.14
CA TRP A 718 14.91 -2.84 -31.60
C TRP A 718 15.25 -4.11 -30.81
N LYS A 719 16.52 -4.54 -30.84
CA LYS A 719 16.97 -5.82 -30.26
C LYS A 719 16.77 -5.92 -28.75
N THR A 720 16.76 -4.78 -28.07
CA THR A 720 16.75 -4.72 -26.60
C THR A 720 15.38 -4.40 -26.02
N THR A 721 14.62 -3.52 -26.66
CA THR A 721 13.44 -2.89 -26.04
C THR A 721 12.15 -3.11 -26.85
N MET A 722 12.24 -3.36 -28.15
CA MET A 722 11.06 -3.39 -29.03
C MET A 722 10.77 -4.76 -29.65
N ASP A 723 11.76 -5.64 -29.77
CA ASP A 723 11.61 -7.00 -30.30
C ASP A 723 10.76 -7.87 -29.35
N PRO A 724 9.58 -8.36 -29.79
CA PRO A 724 8.71 -9.20 -28.96
C PRO A 724 9.37 -10.47 -28.41
N GLU A 725 10.40 -11.00 -29.07
CA GLU A 725 11.10 -12.21 -28.63
C GLU A 725 12.14 -11.95 -27.53
N ARG A 726 12.57 -10.69 -27.33
CA ARG A 726 13.71 -10.35 -26.47
C ARG A 726 13.39 -9.31 -25.40
N ARG A 727 12.44 -8.43 -25.67
CA ARG A 727 12.10 -7.31 -24.79
C ARG A 727 11.56 -7.80 -23.44
N THR A 728 11.71 -6.96 -22.43
CA THR A 728 11.07 -7.14 -21.13
C THR A 728 10.07 -6.02 -20.91
N LEU A 729 8.82 -6.39 -20.60
CA LEU A 729 7.74 -5.45 -20.30
C LEU A 729 7.22 -5.75 -18.89
N VAL A 730 6.95 -4.70 -18.14
CA VAL A 730 6.24 -4.78 -16.85
C VAL A 730 4.79 -4.43 -17.10
N ARG A 731 3.87 -5.33 -16.75
CA ARG A 731 2.44 -5.06 -16.81
C ARG A 731 2.04 -4.19 -15.62
N VAL A 732 1.27 -3.14 -15.87
CA VAL A 732 0.64 -2.36 -14.80
C VAL A 732 -0.61 -3.10 -14.36
N ILE A 733 -0.73 -3.35 -13.04
CA ILE A 733 -1.86 -4.04 -12.42
C ILE A 733 -2.64 -3.05 -11.56
#